data_AF-A0A0F6CL81-F1
#
_entry.id   AF-A0A0F6CL81-F1
#
_cell.length_a   1.000
_cell.length_b   1.000
_cell.length_c   1.000
_cell.angle_alpha   90.00
_cell.angle_beta   90.00
_cell.angle_gamma   90.00
#
_symmetry.space_group_name_H-M   'P 1'
#
loop_
_entity.id
_entity.type
_entity.pdbx_description
1 polymer ?
#
loop_
_entity_poly.entity_id
_entity_poly.type
_entity_poly.pdbx_seq_one_letter_code
_entity_poly.pdbx_strand_id
1 'polypeptide(L)'
;MKRKNILKFVSLLAIGSFVMLAAASCTSTTTPTPNPEPKPNPTPNPEPKPNSPSGGMNGGDNNPGNGGGMDNSAQQLAAARTALTTLINSRTQNTELYVDYAKIQDTLVKAYDAAKAVLDNTASTTQNINQAKTTLETAINAAAKAKTDFNAANGALVTAYNALKETLKNEKSNLDLVMVAEFAAIKNNLDSLYQTAKTLVEGTLQPKMENSPQVEAVNQANQAIVDATQMLETRKNNASALNTSFLKETLKSASLSAATGDGAATVQQQPGDYSFVSYASDITSPNWNFAQRTVWTADNNLVTSPLPNNSQNSAPLTDVSWIYTLSGTGAKYTLTFDYYGPQTGYLYFPYKLVKDADKNNIGLQYKLNDGNFEQINFAQTQPVESESAATEPARSTMPQTAPENQTSEENMTVASQLNPTPTVSDINVAKVTLSNLKFGSNTIEFSVPTGEGEMSKVAPMIGNMYLTSSDSDVNKNKIYDDLFGNNSVQQDNQTAVTVDLLKGYSLATSWRTYIRQFTGLTGNGAQTSDPLYLIGLIGGSGNRAVASAQMNKKNNPHVNGATRTFTIYVNSPVSGDYHISGAYLQGSTTARSLKFSTGTSGSNNEVTVTNLKQNNWTTLGHFDTKMTSTTVLGTGTPMKRTLTLSKGLNKIILSGVSNGDTPFIGNLTFTLESSQTAGE
;
A
#
# COMPACT_ATOMS: atom_id res chain seq x y z
N MET A 1 24.29 37.44 20.09
CA MET A 1 25.35 37.52 19.06
C MET A 1 24.82 37.05 17.71
N LYS A 2 24.73 38.01 16.77
CA LYS A 2 24.99 37.95 15.32
C LYS A 2 24.62 36.70 14.48
N ARG A 3 23.75 36.99 13.50
CA ARG A 3 23.31 36.33 12.25
C ARG A 3 24.35 35.44 11.54
N LYS A 4 23.86 34.40 10.86
CA LYS A 4 24.23 34.06 9.46
C LYS A 4 23.00 33.56 8.69
N ASN A 5 22.56 34.40 7.75
CA ASN A 5 21.55 34.10 6.74
C ASN A 5 22.15 33.13 5.70
N ILE A 6 21.42 32.08 5.34
CA ILE A 6 21.62 31.36 4.08
C ILE A 6 20.40 31.60 3.19
N LEU A 7 20.75 32.07 2.01
CA LEU A 7 19.96 32.60 0.91
C LEU A 7 19.00 31.53 0.37
N LYS A 8 17.69 31.78 0.40
CA LYS A 8 16.71 31.00 -0.39
C LYS A 8 16.51 31.70 -1.72
N PHE A 9 16.73 30.95 -2.79
CA PHE A 9 16.50 31.35 -4.17
C PHE A 9 15.08 31.88 -4.36
N VAL A 10 15.00 33.00 -5.07
CA VAL A 10 13.78 33.68 -5.48
C VAL A 10 13.04 32.78 -6.48
N SER A 11 11.86 32.31 -6.09
CA SER A 11 10.83 31.86 -7.03
C SER A 11 10.41 33.05 -7.87
N LEU A 12 10.76 33.01 -9.16
CA LEU A 12 10.40 34.03 -10.15
C LEU A 12 9.31 33.46 -11.07
N LEU A 13 8.19 33.06 -10.47
CA LEU A 13 6.91 32.88 -11.17
C LEU A 13 5.97 33.97 -10.63
N ALA A 14 6.12 35.17 -11.20
CA ALA A 14 5.12 36.22 -11.05
C ALA A 14 3.89 35.81 -11.87
N ILE A 15 3.03 34.97 -11.28
CA ILE A 15 1.66 34.80 -11.75
C ILE A 15 0.92 36.07 -11.35
N GLY A 16 0.94 37.07 -12.23
CA GLY A 16 0.12 38.27 -12.09
C GLY A 16 -1.36 37.91 -12.20
N SER A 17 -2.02 37.70 -11.06
CA SER A 17 -3.48 37.72 -10.99
C SER A 17 -3.97 39.15 -11.14
N PHE A 18 -4.49 39.49 -12.33
CA PHE A 18 -5.46 40.56 -12.48
C PHE A 18 -6.83 39.93 -12.70
N VAL A 19 -7.66 39.98 -11.66
CA VAL A 19 -9.10 39.73 -11.77
C VAL A 19 -9.70 40.89 -12.56
N MET A 20 -10.05 40.67 -13.83
CA MET A 20 -11.07 41.49 -14.47
C MET A 20 -12.43 40.84 -14.23
N LEU A 21 -13.26 41.56 -13.48
CA LEU A 21 -14.68 41.30 -13.27
C LEU A 21 -15.41 41.40 -14.61
N ALA A 22 -15.71 40.26 -15.24
CA ALA A 22 -16.62 40.21 -16.37
C ALA A 22 -18.06 40.19 -15.87
N ALA A 23 -18.85 41.19 -16.26
CA ALA A 23 -20.29 41.22 -16.02
C ALA A 23 -20.95 40.07 -16.80
N ALA A 24 -21.62 39.18 -16.06
CA ALA A 24 -22.43 38.11 -16.62
C ALA A 24 -23.67 38.68 -17.33
N SER A 25 -23.87 38.32 -18.59
CA SER A 25 -25.17 38.43 -19.26
C SER A 25 -25.81 37.04 -19.25
N CYS A 26 -26.84 36.88 -18.42
CA CYS A 26 -27.66 35.68 -18.32
C CYS A 26 -28.37 35.37 -19.65
N THR A 27 -28.25 34.14 -20.14
CA THR A 27 -29.19 33.56 -21.10
C THR A 27 -29.97 32.45 -20.42
N SER A 28 -31.25 32.71 -20.17
CA SER A 28 -32.19 31.69 -19.70
C SER A 28 -32.78 30.92 -20.88
N THR A 29 -32.73 29.61 -20.73
CA THR A 29 -33.30 28.48 -21.48
C THR A 29 -34.65 28.68 -22.17
N THR A 30 -34.76 28.08 -23.37
CA THR A 30 -35.98 27.86 -24.16
C THR A 30 -36.65 26.50 -23.87
N THR A 31 -37.99 26.42 -23.83
CA THR A 31 -38.83 25.25 -24.21
C THR A 31 -40.30 25.70 -24.41
N PRO A 32 -41.20 24.95 -25.10
CA PRO A 32 -41.65 25.35 -26.45
C PRO A 32 -43.19 25.34 -26.72
N THR A 33 -43.61 26.11 -27.75
CA THR A 33 -44.83 26.00 -28.63
C THR A 33 -46.25 25.97 -28.02
N PRO A 34 -47.27 26.61 -28.66
CA PRO A 34 -47.80 26.13 -29.96
C PRO A 34 -48.18 27.22 -31.00
N ASN A 35 -48.14 26.79 -32.26
CA ASN A 35 -48.67 27.43 -33.48
C ASN A 35 -50.21 27.61 -33.39
N PRO A 36 -50.80 28.67 -33.98
CA PRO A 36 -51.51 28.44 -35.25
C PRO A 36 -51.51 29.61 -36.29
N GLU A 37 -51.26 29.20 -37.54
CA GLU A 37 -51.99 29.49 -38.80
C GLU A 37 -52.04 30.90 -39.46
N PRO A 38 -52.23 30.95 -40.81
CA PRO A 38 -51.54 31.89 -41.70
C PRO A 38 -52.44 32.94 -42.37
N LYS A 39 -51.77 33.90 -43.06
CA LYS A 39 -52.17 34.78 -44.19
C LYS A 39 -52.25 36.29 -43.88
N PRO A 40 -52.15 37.18 -44.91
CA PRO A 40 -51.63 37.01 -46.27
C PRO A 40 -50.58 38.06 -46.67
N ASN A 41 -49.78 37.70 -47.67
CA ASN A 41 -48.93 38.61 -48.43
C ASN A 41 -49.77 39.59 -49.27
N PRO A 42 -49.32 40.84 -49.48
CA PRO A 42 -49.47 41.47 -50.78
C PRO A 42 -48.13 41.94 -51.37
N THR A 43 -47.99 41.60 -52.64
CA THR A 43 -46.94 41.90 -53.62
C THR A 43 -46.90 43.39 -54.05
N PRO A 44 -45.90 43.81 -54.87
CA PRO A 44 -45.22 45.11 -54.77
C PRO A 44 -45.55 46.14 -55.87
N ASN A 45 -44.85 47.30 -55.79
CA ASN A 45 -44.42 48.24 -56.86
C ASN A 45 -45.19 49.61 -56.94
N PRO A 46 -44.76 50.61 -57.75
CA PRO A 46 -43.81 51.71 -57.43
C PRO A 46 -44.33 53.15 -57.69
N GLU A 47 -43.61 54.17 -57.14
CA GLU A 47 -43.40 55.58 -57.62
C GLU A 47 -44.61 56.48 -58.05
N PRO A 48 -44.49 57.82 -58.31
CA PRO A 48 -43.57 58.89 -57.84
C PRO A 48 -44.26 60.26 -57.48
N LYS A 49 -43.45 61.21 -56.94
CA LYS A 49 -43.54 62.71 -57.06
C LYS A 49 -44.63 63.50 -56.27
N PRO A 50 -44.57 64.86 -56.14
CA PRO A 50 -43.46 65.84 -56.34
C PRO A 50 -43.38 67.03 -55.32
N ASN A 51 -42.29 67.80 -55.48
CA ASN A 51 -42.15 69.29 -55.40
C ASN A 51 -41.64 70.04 -54.14
N SER A 52 -40.61 70.84 -54.46
CA SER A 52 -39.88 71.92 -53.76
C SER A 52 -40.71 73.20 -53.51
N PRO A 53 -40.18 74.27 -52.86
CA PRO A 53 -39.33 75.26 -53.58
C PRO A 53 -38.23 76.03 -52.78
N SER A 54 -37.28 76.60 -53.54
CA SER A 54 -36.56 77.91 -53.38
C SER A 54 -35.77 78.19 -52.09
N GLY A 55 -34.47 78.52 -52.07
CA GLY A 55 -33.71 79.62 -52.69
C GLY A 55 -32.59 80.01 -51.67
N GLY A 56 -31.46 80.66 -51.90
CA GLY A 56 -30.85 81.39 -53.01
C GLY A 56 -29.35 81.66 -52.70
N MET A 57 -28.71 82.43 -53.58
CA MET A 57 -27.26 82.65 -53.76
C MET A 57 -26.53 83.43 -52.65
N ASN A 58 -25.23 83.16 -52.43
CA ASN A 58 -24.16 84.15 -52.67
C ASN A 58 -22.74 83.54 -52.58
N GLY A 59 -21.86 83.99 -53.47
CA GLY A 59 -20.44 83.67 -53.50
C GLY A 59 -19.57 84.63 -52.68
N GLY A 60 -18.38 84.15 -52.34
CA GLY A 60 -17.23 84.87 -51.79
C GLY A 60 -16.12 83.82 -51.56
N ASP A 61 -14.96 83.87 -52.19
CA ASP A 61 -14.22 85.08 -52.53
C ASP A 61 -13.07 85.40 -51.57
N ASN A 62 -12.78 84.58 -50.54
CA ASN A 62 -11.89 85.02 -49.45
C ASN A 62 -11.04 83.88 -48.88
N ASN A 63 -9.94 83.60 -49.57
CA ASN A 63 -8.69 83.25 -48.89
C ASN A 63 -8.16 84.50 -48.14
N PRO A 64 -7.80 84.38 -46.86
CA PRO A 64 -6.62 85.04 -46.31
C PRO A 64 -5.63 83.93 -45.94
N GLY A 65 -4.51 83.81 -46.65
CA GLY A 65 -3.41 84.70 -46.34
C GLY A 65 -2.56 84.09 -45.24
N ASN A 66 -1.63 83.23 -45.66
CA ASN A 66 -0.49 82.71 -44.91
C ASN A 66 0.21 83.82 -44.11
N GLY A 67 0.41 83.59 -42.81
CA GLY A 67 1.11 84.50 -41.91
C GLY A 67 1.55 83.84 -40.61
N GLY A 68 2.19 82.67 -40.69
CA GLY A 68 2.69 81.92 -39.52
C GLY A 68 3.25 80.54 -39.85
N GLY A 69 4.01 80.43 -40.95
CA GLY A 69 4.41 79.15 -41.55
C GLY A 69 5.41 78.28 -40.77
N MET A 70 5.88 78.70 -39.58
CA MET A 70 6.76 77.88 -38.72
C MET A 70 6.05 77.31 -37.48
N ASP A 71 5.15 78.07 -36.83
CA ASP A 71 4.53 77.64 -35.58
C ASP A 71 3.54 76.48 -35.77
N ASN A 72 2.78 76.46 -36.87
CA ASN A 72 1.80 75.40 -37.11
C ASN A 72 2.48 74.04 -37.41
N SER A 73 3.56 74.03 -38.19
CA SER A 73 4.29 72.79 -38.52
C SER A 73 5.05 72.23 -37.31
N ALA A 74 5.63 73.09 -36.47
CA ALA A 74 6.28 72.69 -35.22
C ALA A 74 5.26 72.14 -34.21
N GLN A 75 4.10 72.80 -34.06
CA GLN A 75 2.99 72.30 -33.24
C GLN A 75 2.45 70.96 -33.74
N GLN A 76 2.28 70.78 -35.05
CA GLN A 76 1.85 69.51 -35.65
C GLN A 76 2.87 68.39 -35.41
N LEU A 77 4.17 68.66 -35.55
CA LEU A 77 5.22 67.69 -35.25
C LEU A 77 5.25 67.30 -33.76
N ALA A 78 5.12 68.28 -32.87
CA ALA A 78 5.07 68.05 -31.42
C ALA A 78 3.83 67.22 -31.02
N ALA A 79 2.67 67.53 -31.60
CA ALA A 79 1.44 66.78 -31.38
C ALA A 79 1.56 65.33 -31.90
N ALA A 80 2.12 65.14 -33.11
CA ALA A 80 2.36 63.82 -33.68
C ALA A 80 3.32 62.98 -32.82
N ARG A 81 4.43 63.58 -32.35
CA ARG A 81 5.39 62.94 -31.43
C ARG A 81 4.75 62.57 -30.11
N THR A 82 3.90 63.44 -29.55
CA THR A 82 3.15 63.17 -28.31
C THR A 82 2.20 61.99 -28.49
N ALA A 83 1.43 61.95 -29.59
CA ALA A 83 0.51 60.85 -29.87
C ALA A 83 1.23 59.50 -30.05
N LEU A 84 2.36 59.50 -30.76
CA LEU A 84 3.19 58.30 -30.92
C LEU A 84 3.80 57.85 -29.59
N THR A 85 4.25 58.79 -28.76
CA THR A 85 4.78 58.51 -27.41
C THR A 85 3.71 57.84 -26.53
N THR A 86 2.49 58.38 -26.49
CA THR A 86 1.36 57.78 -25.76
C THR A 86 1.11 56.34 -26.21
N LEU A 87 1.14 56.08 -27.52
CA LEU A 87 0.95 54.74 -28.05
C LEU A 87 2.09 53.79 -27.65
N ILE A 88 3.35 54.23 -27.73
CA ILE A 88 4.51 53.44 -27.29
C ILE A 88 4.45 53.14 -25.79
N ASN A 89 3.97 54.09 -24.96
CA ASN A 89 3.81 53.89 -23.52
C ASN A 89 2.79 52.79 -23.17
N SER A 90 1.90 52.42 -24.10
CA SER A 90 0.98 51.29 -23.94
C SER A 90 1.62 49.90 -24.19
N ARG A 91 2.90 49.85 -24.58
CA ARG A 91 3.62 48.62 -24.96
C ARG A 91 3.41 47.48 -23.97
N THR A 92 3.71 47.69 -22.69
CA THR A 92 3.63 46.63 -21.66
C THR A 92 2.22 46.02 -21.62
N GLN A 93 1.20 46.87 -21.44
CA GLN A 93 -0.20 46.44 -21.38
C GLN A 93 -0.61 45.66 -22.63
N ASN A 94 -0.20 46.11 -23.82
CA ASN A 94 -0.55 45.44 -25.07
C ASN A 94 0.23 44.13 -25.27
N THR A 95 1.51 44.07 -24.91
CA THR A 95 2.33 42.86 -25.08
C THR A 95 2.01 41.76 -24.06
N GLU A 96 1.57 42.11 -22.84
CA GLU A 96 1.19 41.14 -21.79
C GLU A 96 -0.04 40.30 -22.19
N LEU A 97 -0.93 40.84 -23.02
CA LEU A 97 -2.11 40.12 -23.54
C LEU A 97 -1.77 38.91 -24.42
N TYR A 98 -0.51 38.80 -24.87
CA TYR A 98 -0.03 37.81 -25.82
C TYR A 98 1.11 36.95 -25.25
N VAL A 99 1.30 36.91 -23.92
CA VAL A 99 2.38 36.11 -23.30
C VAL A 99 2.33 34.62 -23.68
N ASP A 100 1.13 34.06 -23.82
CA ASP A 100 0.94 32.67 -24.27
C ASP A 100 0.99 32.54 -25.82
N TYR A 101 1.12 33.65 -26.56
CA TYR A 101 1.12 33.71 -28.03
C TYR A 101 2.43 34.32 -28.52
N ALA A 102 3.55 33.65 -28.21
CA ALA A 102 4.90 34.16 -28.44
C ALA A 102 5.15 34.69 -29.86
N LYS A 103 4.57 34.06 -30.89
CA LYS A 103 4.67 34.54 -32.28
C LYS A 103 3.99 35.90 -32.50
N ILE A 104 2.78 36.08 -31.96
CA ILE A 104 2.04 37.35 -32.04
C ILE A 104 2.78 38.42 -31.22
N GLN A 105 3.23 38.06 -30.02
CA GLN A 105 3.97 38.95 -29.13
C GLN A 105 5.27 39.45 -29.77
N ASP A 106 6.07 38.57 -30.38
CA ASP A 106 7.32 38.92 -31.06
C ASP A 106 7.10 39.90 -32.22
N THR A 107 6.04 39.68 -33.00
CA THR A 107 5.68 40.57 -34.12
C THR A 107 5.27 41.95 -33.60
N LEU A 108 4.48 42.00 -32.53
CA LEU A 108 4.04 43.25 -31.92
C LEU A 108 5.21 44.01 -31.28
N VAL A 109 6.12 43.31 -30.58
CA VAL A 109 7.33 43.88 -30.00
C VAL A 109 8.21 44.54 -31.07
N LYS A 110 8.43 43.87 -32.21
CA LYS A 110 9.18 44.45 -33.34
C LYS A 110 8.53 45.72 -33.90
N ALA A 111 7.20 45.78 -33.95
CA ALA A 111 6.48 46.97 -34.38
C ALA A 111 6.66 48.14 -33.40
N TYR A 112 6.63 47.87 -32.09
CA TYR A 112 6.95 48.88 -31.07
C TYR A 112 8.38 49.38 -31.18
N ASP A 113 9.35 48.48 -31.36
CA ASP A 113 10.77 48.85 -31.49
C ASP A 113 11.01 49.70 -32.76
N ALA A 114 10.38 49.35 -33.88
CA ALA A 114 10.44 50.13 -35.12
C ALA A 114 9.82 51.52 -34.95
N ALA A 115 8.66 51.62 -34.31
CA ALA A 115 8.00 52.89 -34.03
C ALA A 115 8.83 53.78 -33.09
N LYS A 116 9.46 53.18 -32.08
CA LYS A 116 10.39 53.87 -31.18
C LYS A 116 11.63 54.38 -31.90
N ALA A 117 12.21 53.60 -32.82
CA ALA A 117 13.35 54.04 -33.62
C ALA A 117 13.02 55.29 -34.47
N VAL A 118 11.80 55.38 -35.01
CA VAL A 118 11.33 56.58 -35.73
C VAL A 118 11.12 57.76 -34.78
N LEU A 119 10.55 57.53 -33.59
CA LEU A 119 10.37 58.57 -32.58
C LEU A 119 11.72 59.14 -32.10
N ASP A 120 12.69 58.28 -31.82
CA ASP A 120 14.01 58.69 -31.30
C ASP A 120 14.88 59.39 -32.36
N ASN A 121 14.56 59.24 -33.65
CA ASN A 121 15.25 59.92 -34.72
C ASN A 121 14.88 61.42 -34.76
N THR A 122 15.84 62.29 -34.43
CA THR A 122 15.65 63.75 -34.42
C THR A 122 15.38 64.34 -35.81
N ALA A 123 15.77 63.65 -36.88
CA ALA A 123 15.53 64.07 -38.27
C ALA A 123 14.16 63.61 -38.81
N SER A 124 13.37 62.86 -38.04
CA SER A 124 12.05 62.39 -38.50
C SER A 124 11.05 63.53 -38.67
N THR A 125 10.47 63.60 -39.86
CA THR A 125 9.45 64.59 -40.23
C THR A 125 8.08 64.23 -39.64
N THR A 126 7.13 65.17 -39.66
CA THR A 126 5.73 64.92 -39.24
C THR A 126 5.12 63.74 -40.00
N GLN A 127 5.43 63.59 -41.29
CA GLN A 127 4.98 62.47 -42.11
C GLN A 127 5.58 61.13 -41.63
N ASN A 128 6.87 61.09 -41.28
CA ASN A 128 7.50 59.88 -40.74
C ASN A 128 6.86 59.46 -39.40
N ILE A 129 6.61 60.42 -38.51
CA ILE A 129 6.00 60.16 -37.20
C ILE A 129 4.55 59.68 -37.34
N ASN A 130 3.75 60.32 -38.19
CA ASN A 130 2.37 59.89 -38.44
C ASN A 130 2.31 58.50 -39.10
N GLN A 131 3.21 58.22 -40.05
CA GLN A 131 3.31 56.90 -40.66
C GLN A 131 3.67 55.82 -39.63
N ALA A 132 4.66 56.08 -38.74
CA ALA A 132 5.03 55.16 -37.68
C ALA A 132 3.88 54.92 -36.69
N LYS A 133 3.12 55.97 -36.34
CA LYS A 133 1.91 55.85 -35.52
C LYS A 133 0.86 54.95 -36.17
N THR A 134 0.48 55.22 -37.42
CA THR A 134 -0.52 54.42 -38.15
C THR A 134 -0.05 52.97 -38.32
N THR A 135 1.25 52.75 -38.60
CA THR A 135 1.82 51.40 -38.68
C THR A 135 1.74 50.66 -37.35
N LEU A 136 2.03 51.32 -36.22
CA LEU A 136 1.91 50.72 -34.89
C LEU A 136 0.44 50.43 -34.50
N GLU A 137 -0.49 51.35 -34.77
CA GLU A 137 -1.94 51.12 -34.57
C GLU A 137 -2.42 49.91 -35.38
N THR A 138 -1.97 49.81 -36.62
CA THR A 138 -2.29 48.67 -37.50
C THR A 138 -1.73 47.36 -36.93
N ALA A 139 -0.50 47.36 -36.42
CA ALA A 139 0.11 46.18 -35.82
C ALA A 139 -0.60 45.73 -34.52
N ILE A 140 -1.05 46.67 -33.69
CA ILE A 140 -1.86 46.38 -32.49
C ILE A 140 -3.19 45.72 -32.88
N ASN A 141 -3.91 46.30 -33.86
CA ASN A 141 -5.16 45.72 -34.35
C ASN A 141 -4.95 44.33 -35.00
N ALA A 142 -3.86 44.17 -35.74
CA ALA A 142 -3.49 42.88 -36.36
C ALA A 142 -3.19 41.81 -35.30
N ALA A 143 -2.51 42.16 -34.20
CA ALA A 143 -2.25 41.25 -33.09
C ALA A 143 -3.56 40.79 -32.41
N ALA A 144 -4.49 41.71 -32.17
CA ALA A 144 -5.81 41.38 -31.64
C ALA A 144 -6.59 40.44 -32.55
N LYS A 145 -6.62 40.73 -33.86
CA LYS A 145 -7.26 39.86 -34.84
C LYS A 145 -6.59 38.48 -34.91
N ALA A 146 -5.26 38.42 -34.95
CA ALA A 146 -4.51 37.17 -35.04
C ALA A 146 -4.79 36.24 -33.84
N LYS A 147 -4.93 36.80 -32.63
CA LYS A 147 -5.33 36.03 -31.44
C LYS A 147 -6.75 35.48 -31.57
N THR A 148 -7.70 36.29 -32.00
CA THR A 148 -9.08 35.86 -32.24
C THR A 148 -9.16 34.74 -33.28
N ASP A 149 -8.47 34.90 -34.41
CA ASP A 149 -8.41 33.91 -35.48
C ASP A 149 -7.76 32.61 -35.00
N PHE A 150 -6.63 32.70 -34.26
CA PHE A 150 -5.96 31.53 -33.69
C PHE A 150 -6.89 30.78 -32.75
N ASN A 151 -7.59 31.49 -31.87
CA ASN A 151 -8.50 30.89 -30.89
C ASN A 151 -9.69 30.20 -31.56
N ALA A 152 -10.26 30.82 -32.58
CA ALA A 152 -11.35 30.22 -33.36
C ALA A 152 -10.89 28.94 -34.06
N ALA A 153 -9.67 28.93 -34.60
CA ALA A 153 -9.11 27.76 -35.28
C ALA A 153 -8.67 26.64 -34.30
N ASN A 154 -8.32 26.97 -33.05
CA ASN A 154 -7.70 26.05 -32.10
C ASN A 154 -8.48 25.94 -30.77
N GLY A 155 -9.81 26.06 -30.80
CA GLY A 155 -10.62 26.16 -29.58
C GLY A 155 -10.42 25.04 -28.56
N ALA A 156 -10.22 23.80 -29.02
CA ALA A 156 -9.94 22.66 -28.14
C ALA A 156 -8.59 22.81 -27.42
N LEU A 157 -7.55 23.28 -28.13
CA LEU A 157 -6.23 23.53 -27.55
C LEU A 157 -6.27 24.65 -26.52
N VAL A 158 -6.94 25.76 -26.84
CA VAL A 158 -7.11 26.90 -25.92
C VAL A 158 -7.78 26.44 -24.63
N THR A 159 -8.83 25.63 -24.74
CA THR A 159 -9.57 25.10 -23.59
C THR A 159 -8.68 24.19 -22.73
N ALA A 160 -8.00 23.22 -23.35
CA ALA A 160 -7.10 22.30 -22.67
C ALA A 160 -5.95 23.03 -21.96
N TYR A 161 -5.33 24.00 -22.64
CA TYR A 161 -4.20 24.77 -22.11
C TYR A 161 -4.60 25.64 -20.92
N ASN A 162 -5.77 26.29 -20.99
CA ASN A 162 -6.29 27.06 -19.86
C ASN A 162 -6.64 26.16 -18.67
N ALA A 163 -7.24 24.99 -18.91
CA ALA A 163 -7.50 24.02 -17.84
C ALA A 163 -6.19 23.56 -17.16
N LEU A 164 -5.14 23.28 -17.93
CA LEU A 164 -3.83 22.94 -17.39
C LEU A 164 -3.25 24.08 -16.53
N LYS A 165 -3.36 25.32 -16.99
CA LYS A 165 -2.91 26.50 -16.22
C LYS A 165 -3.68 26.66 -14.90
N GLU A 166 -4.98 26.40 -14.88
CA GLU A 166 -5.76 26.39 -13.63
C GLU A 166 -5.30 25.28 -12.69
N THR A 167 -5.05 24.07 -13.19
CA THR A 167 -4.51 22.95 -12.41
C THR A 167 -3.14 23.26 -11.80
N LEU A 168 -2.25 23.93 -12.54
CA LEU A 168 -0.92 24.32 -12.07
C LEU A 168 -0.96 25.28 -10.87
N LYS A 169 -2.03 26.08 -10.68
CA LYS A 169 -2.16 26.97 -9.51
C LYS A 169 -2.21 26.20 -8.19
N ASN A 170 -2.62 24.93 -8.22
CA ASN A 170 -2.75 24.08 -7.04
C ASN A 170 -1.47 23.30 -6.70
N GLU A 171 -0.38 23.48 -7.46
CA GLU A 171 0.89 22.76 -7.25
C GLU A 171 1.37 22.89 -5.81
N LYS A 172 1.48 24.13 -5.31
CA LYS A 172 2.01 24.37 -3.97
C LYS A 172 1.17 23.70 -2.89
N SER A 173 -0.16 23.87 -2.95
CA SER A 173 -1.05 23.26 -1.96
C SER A 173 -0.98 21.74 -1.99
N ASN A 174 -0.86 21.13 -3.18
CA ASN A 174 -0.80 19.69 -3.32
C ASN A 174 0.56 19.11 -2.87
N LEU A 175 1.67 19.78 -3.17
CA LEU A 175 3.01 19.35 -2.74
C LEU A 175 3.21 19.53 -1.23
N ASP A 176 2.64 20.58 -0.63
CA ASP A 176 2.73 20.82 0.82
C ASP A 176 2.11 19.66 1.64
N LEU A 177 1.16 18.89 1.07
CA LEU A 177 0.53 17.73 1.71
C LEU A 177 1.42 16.48 1.81
N VAL A 178 2.54 16.44 1.07
CA VAL A 178 3.41 15.25 0.95
C VAL A 178 4.88 15.55 1.23
N MET A 179 5.16 16.58 2.04
CA MET A 179 6.51 17.00 2.39
C MET A 179 7.21 16.07 3.40
N VAL A 180 6.47 15.24 4.13
CA VAL A 180 7.03 14.32 5.14
C VAL A 180 7.81 13.21 4.43
N ALA A 181 8.93 12.78 5.02
CA ALA A 181 9.85 11.81 4.42
C ALA A 181 9.18 10.49 4.00
N GLU A 182 8.16 10.03 4.72
CA GLU A 182 7.42 8.81 4.36
C GLU A 182 6.68 8.91 3.02
N PHE A 183 6.37 10.13 2.56
CA PHE A 183 5.68 10.39 1.28
C PHE A 183 6.62 10.80 0.15
N ALA A 184 7.94 10.63 0.32
CA ALA A 184 8.93 11.08 -0.66
C ALA A 184 8.66 10.55 -2.09
N ALA A 185 8.24 9.29 -2.23
CA ALA A 185 7.91 8.72 -3.54
C ALA A 185 6.66 9.37 -4.17
N ILE A 186 5.63 9.67 -3.36
CA ILE A 186 4.42 10.39 -3.80
C ILE A 186 4.78 11.81 -4.24
N LYS A 187 5.59 12.50 -3.43
CA LYS A 187 6.08 13.85 -3.76
C LYS A 187 6.86 13.84 -5.07
N ASN A 188 7.79 12.92 -5.27
CA ASN A 188 8.58 12.84 -6.49
C ASN A 188 7.72 12.56 -7.72
N ASN A 189 6.71 11.69 -7.60
CA ASN A 189 5.74 11.45 -8.67
C ASN A 189 4.97 12.73 -9.02
N LEU A 190 4.37 13.41 -8.02
CA LEU A 190 3.63 14.65 -8.25
C LEU A 190 4.50 15.76 -8.83
N ASP A 191 5.70 15.95 -8.29
CA ASP A 191 6.66 16.96 -8.78
C ASP A 191 6.99 16.72 -10.25
N SER A 192 7.28 15.48 -10.65
CA SER A 192 7.52 15.12 -12.06
C SER A 192 6.33 15.44 -12.98
N LEU A 193 5.10 15.21 -12.51
CA LEU A 193 3.89 15.55 -13.27
C LEU A 193 3.73 17.06 -13.43
N TYR A 194 3.95 17.83 -12.35
CA TYR A 194 3.93 19.29 -12.41
C TYR A 194 5.01 19.88 -13.31
N GLN A 195 6.23 19.33 -13.29
CA GLN A 195 7.31 19.76 -14.20
C GLN A 195 6.98 19.47 -15.67
N THR A 196 6.34 18.33 -15.95
CA THR A 196 5.88 18.00 -17.32
C THR A 196 4.85 19.00 -17.80
N ALA A 197 3.87 19.33 -16.95
CA ALA A 197 2.86 20.35 -17.23
C ALA A 197 3.43 21.77 -17.40
N LYS A 198 4.41 22.15 -16.57
CA LYS A 198 5.11 23.45 -16.68
C LYS A 198 5.84 23.59 -18.00
N THR A 199 6.59 22.56 -18.42
CA THR A 199 7.29 22.55 -19.71
C THR A 199 6.33 22.86 -20.87
N LEU A 200 5.12 22.28 -20.85
CA LEU A 200 4.09 22.54 -21.87
C LEU A 200 3.57 23.98 -21.83
N VAL A 201 3.37 24.55 -20.64
CA VAL A 201 2.90 25.92 -20.49
C VAL A 201 3.99 26.94 -20.84
N GLU A 202 5.23 26.71 -20.43
CA GLU A 202 6.40 27.53 -20.76
C GLU A 202 6.70 27.55 -22.26
N GLY A 203 6.40 26.46 -22.98
CA GLY A 203 6.45 26.39 -24.44
C GLY A 203 5.45 27.35 -25.14
N THR A 204 4.49 27.90 -24.41
CA THR A 204 3.40 28.78 -24.88
C THR A 204 2.38 28.08 -25.79
N LEU A 205 1.17 28.64 -25.87
CA LEU A 205 0.09 28.15 -26.74
C LEU A 205 0.45 28.29 -28.23
N GLN A 206 1.16 29.36 -28.58
CA GLN A 206 1.66 29.61 -29.92
C GLN A 206 3.15 30.00 -29.89
N PRO A 207 4.06 29.03 -30.01
CA PRO A 207 5.49 29.26 -30.01
C PRO A 207 5.96 30.13 -31.19
N LYS A 208 7.15 30.73 -31.05
CA LYS A 208 7.74 31.61 -32.08
C LYS A 208 8.22 30.86 -33.33
N MET A 209 8.88 29.72 -33.14
CA MET A 209 9.51 28.95 -34.23
C MET A 209 9.15 27.45 -34.23
N GLU A 210 8.19 27.05 -33.40
CA GLU A 210 7.74 25.66 -33.25
C GLU A 210 6.23 25.54 -33.45
N ASN A 211 5.76 24.31 -33.62
CA ASN A 211 4.33 24.02 -33.67
C ASN A 211 3.71 24.19 -32.28
N SER A 212 2.46 24.63 -32.26
CA SER A 212 1.66 24.62 -31.03
C SER A 212 1.63 23.22 -30.37
N PRO A 213 1.55 23.17 -29.03
CA PRO A 213 1.44 21.90 -28.33
C PRO A 213 0.21 21.12 -28.80
N GLN A 214 0.32 19.79 -28.81
CA GLN A 214 -0.80 18.93 -29.20
C GLN A 214 -1.86 18.89 -28.09
N VAL A 215 -3.13 18.91 -28.48
CA VAL A 215 -4.27 18.92 -27.55
C VAL A 215 -4.22 17.69 -26.63
N GLU A 216 -3.88 16.54 -27.18
CA GLU A 216 -3.77 15.26 -26.47
C GLU A 216 -2.68 15.31 -25.40
N ALA A 217 -1.52 15.89 -25.70
CA ALA A 217 -0.42 16.00 -24.74
C ALA A 217 -0.79 16.92 -23.56
N VAL A 218 -1.45 18.05 -23.84
CA VAL A 218 -1.93 18.98 -22.80
C VAL A 218 -2.99 18.33 -21.92
N ASN A 219 -3.97 17.65 -22.53
CA ASN A 219 -5.00 16.93 -21.80
C ASN A 219 -4.43 15.77 -20.95
N GLN A 220 -3.47 15.01 -21.48
CA GLN A 220 -2.82 13.92 -20.74
C GLN A 220 -2.04 14.45 -19.54
N ALA A 221 -1.27 15.54 -19.70
CA ALA A 221 -0.56 16.15 -18.58
C ALA A 221 -1.52 16.67 -17.51
N ASN A 222 -2.62 17.31 -17.92
CA ASN A 222 -3.65 17.77 -16.99
C ASN A 222 -4.31 16.61 -16.23
N GLN A 223 -4.75 15.58 -16.97
CA GLN A 223 -5.43 14.43 -16.41
C GLN A 223 -4.53 13.66 -15.45
N ALA A 224 -3.24 13.50 -15.77
CA ALA A 224 -2.30 12.82 -14.88
C ALA A 224 -2.16 13.51 -13.53
N ILE A 225 -2.15 14.85 -13.48
CA ILE A 225 -2.16 15.61 -12.22
C ILE A 225 -3.49 15.42 -11.48
N VAL A 226 -4.62 15.52 -12.19
CA VAL A 226 -5.96 15.34 -11.60
C VAL A 226 -6.11 13.94 -10.98
N ASP A 227 -5.75 12.89 -11.72
CA ASP A 227 -5.82 11.51 -11.23
C ASP A 227 -4.90 11.28 -10.03
N ALA A 228 -3.66 11.78 -10.10
CA ALA A 228 -2.69 11.64 -9.02
C ALA A 228 -3.15 12.35 -7.73
N THR A 229 -3.78 13.52 -7.85
CA THR A 229 -4.29 14.29 -6.72
C THR A 229 -5.58 13.68 -6.15
N GLN A 230 -6.45 13.10 -6.98
CA GLN A 230 -7.64 12.38 -6.53
C GLN A 230 -7.30 11.12 -5.72
N MET A 231 -6.21 10.42 -6.08
CA MET A 231 -5.74 9.23 -5.36
C MET A 231 -4.85 9.56 -4.13
N LEU A 232 -4.59 10.84 -3.85
CA LEU A 232 -3.55 11.25 -2.90
C LEU A 232 -3.73 10.65 -1.51
N GLU A 233 -4.96 10.64 -0.99
CA GLU A 233 -5.24 10.11 0.34
C GLU A 233 -5.07 8.60 0.40
N THR A 234 -5.50 7.85 -0.62
CA THR A 234 -5.27 6.41 -0.72
C THR A 234 -3.78 6.08 -0.75
N ARG A 235 -3.00 6.84 -1.52
CA ARG A 235 -1.54 6.65 -1.62
C ARG A 235 -0.83 6.96 -0.31
N LYS A 236 -1.24 8.03 0.39
CA LYS A 236 -0.73 8.38 1.72
C LYS A 236 -1.04 7.28 2.73
N ASN A 237 -2.27 6.79 2.79
CA ASN A 237 -2.66 5.72 3.71
C ASN A 237 -1.85 4.44 3.49
N ASN A 238 -1.61 4.07 2.22
CA ASN A 238 -0.73 2.95 1.89
C ASN A 238 0.72 3.19 2.36
N ALA A 239 1.31 4.35 2.05
CA ALA A 239 2.67 4.69 2.46
C ALA A 239 2.84 4.74 4.00
N SER A 240 1.88 5.34 4.72
CA SER A 240 1.89 5.39 6.18
C SER A 240 1.68 4.01 6.80
N ALA A 241 0.81 3.16 6.22
CA ALA A 241 0.64 1.77 6.66
C ALA A 241 1.94 0.97 6.49
N LEU A 242 2.62 1.11 5.35
CA LEU A 242 3.93 0.49 5.11
C LEU A 242 5.01 0.99 6.08
N ASN A 243 5.02 2.29 6.38
CA ASN A 243 6.04 2.91 7.23
C ASN A 243 5.89 2.53 8.70
N THR A 244 4.65 2.53 9.21
CA THR A 244 4.35 2.33 10.64
C THR A 244 3.85 0.93 10.97
N SER A 245 3.61 0.07 9.98
CA SER A 245 3.10 -1.29 10.11
C SER A 245 3.49 -2.11 8.88
N PHE A 246 2.51 -2.73 8.21
CA PHE A 246 2.69 -3.57 7.02
C PHE A 246 1.40 -3.63 6.18
N LEU A 247 1.53 -4.07 4.93
CA LEU A 247 0.44 -4.60 4.10
C LEU A 247 0.44 -6.12 4.22
N LYS A 248 -0.73 -6.71 4.43
CA LYS A 248 -0.91 -8.16 4.55
C LYS A 248 -1.57 -8.71 3.29
N GLU A 249 -0.92 -9.68 2.68
CA GLU A 249 -1.39 -10.39 1.50
C GLU A 249 -1.68 -11.85 1.87
N THR A 250 -2.97 -12.14 2.04
CA THR A 250 -3.46 -13.49 2.35
C THR A 250 -3.33 -14.38 1.12
N LEU A 251 -2.86 -15.62 1.30
CA LEU A 251 -2.68 -16.52 0.17
C LEU A 251 -4.02 -16.90 -0.47
N LYS A 252 -4.02 -16.97 -1.80
CA LYS A 252 -5.19 -17.36 -2.60
C LYS A 252 -4.81 -18.53 -3.48
N SER A 253 -5.58 -19.62 -3.44
CA SER A 253 -5.33 -20.79 -4.30
C SER A 253 -5.36 -20.44 -5.79
N ALA A 254 -6.17 -19.46 -6.20
CA ALA A 254 -6.26 -18.98 -7.58
C ALA A 254 -4.97 -18.27 -8.08
N SER A 255 -4.08 -17.86 -7.17
CA SER A 255 -2.78 -17.25 -7.49
C SER A 255 -1.67 -18.27 -7.74
N LEU A 256 -1.98 -19.57 -7.62
CA LEU A 256 -1.09 -20.65 -8.04
C LEU A 256 -1.30 -20.95 -9.52
N SER A 257 -0.24 -20.94 -10.31
CA SER A 257 -0.29 -21.54 -11.65
C SER A 257 -0.16 -23.06 -11.54
N ALA A 258 -0.90 -23.79 -12.36
CA ALA A 258 -0.70 -25.23 -12.50
C ALA A 258 0.69 -25.51 -13.08
N ALA A 259 1.33 -26.58 -12.61
CA ALA A 259 2.50 -27.14 -13.29
C ALA A 259 2.11 -27.57 -14.71
N THR A 260 3.01 -27.39 -15.69
CA THR A 260 2.79 -27.82 -17.08
C THR A 260 3.59 -29.10 -17.37
N GLY A 261 3.02 -30.03 -18.16
CA GLY A 261 3.66 -31.30 -18.58
C GLY A 261 2.88 -32.58 -18.22
N ASP A 262 3.40 -33.74 -18.63
CA ASP A 262 2.86 -35.06 -18.27
C ASP A 262 2.95 -35.26 -16.75
N GLY A 263 1.81 -35.56 -16.10
CA GLY A 263 1.72 -35.65 -14.64
C GLY A 263 1.36 -34.34 -13.92
N ALA A 264 0.93 -33.30 -14.65
CA ALA A 264 0.39 -32.07 -14.07
C ALA A 264 -0.77 -32.37 -13.10
N ALA A 265 -0.51 -32.23 -11.79
CA ALA A 265 -1.57 -32.29 -10.80
C ALA A 265 -2.47 -31.05 -10.97
N THR A 266 -3.75 -31.27 -11.30
CA THR A 266 -4.79 -30.30 -10.96
C THR A 266 -4.66 -29.96 -9.48
N VAL A 267 -4.95 -28.72 -9.07
CA VAL A 267 -4.94 -28.33 -7.65
C VAL A 267 -5.82 -29.30 -6.87
N GLN A 268 -5.21 -30.29 -6.20
CA GLN A 268 -5.98 -31.28 -5.47
C GLN A 268 -6.38 -30.67 -4.13
N GLN A 269 -7.62 -30.93 -3.74
CA GLN A 269 -8.17 -30.42 -2.50
C GLN A 269 -7.37 -30.99 -1.32
N GLN A 270 -7.11 -30.15 -0.31
CA GLN A 270 -6.56 -30.59 0.95
C GLN A 270 -7.38 -31.75 1.55
N PRO A 271 -6.81 -32.59 2.43
CA PRO A 271 -7.56 -33.68 3.03
C PRO A 271 -8.80 -33.19 3.78
N GLY A 272 -9.95 -33.83 3.53
CA GLY A 272 -11.24 -33.37 4.06
C GLY A 272 -11.38 -33.54 5.58
N ASP A 273 -10.49 -34.31 6.22
CA ASP A 273 -10.41 -34.51 7.66
C ASP A 273 -9.50 -33.50 8.39
N TYR A 274 -8.78 -32.64 7.66
CA TYR A 274 -7.86 -31.68 8.26
C TYR A 274 -8.59 -30.46 8.85
N SER A 275 -8.21 -30.12 10.09
CA SER A 275 -8.53 -28.82 10.71
C SER A 275 -7.34 -27.89 10.65
N PHE A 276 -6.16 -28.40 11.00
CA PHE A 276 -4.88 -27.69 10.84
C PHE A 276 -4.27 -27.98 9.48
N VAL A 277 -3.50 -27.01 9.01
CA VAL A 277 -2.88 -27.00 7.68
C VAL A 277 -1.36 -26.95 7.75
N SER A 278 -0.80 -27.20 8.92
CA SER A 278 0.63 -27.40 9.13
C SER A 278 0.83 -28.29 10.34
N TYR A 279 1.73 -29.27 10.23
CA TYR A 279 1.95 -30.28 11.27
C TYR A 279 3.41 -30.38 11.67
N ALA A 280 3.69 -30.61 12.95
CA ALA A 280 5.05 -30.81 13.49
C ALA A 280 5.56 -32.25 13.29
N SER A 281 5.05 -32.94 12.28
CA SER A 281 5.37 -34.32 11.91
C SER A 281 5.43 -34.42 10.39
N ASP A 282 6.25 -35.32 9.87
CA ASP A 282 6.35 -35.57 8.43
C ASP A 282 4.98 -35.91 7.81
N ILE A 283 4.71 -35.29 6.67
CA ILE A 283 3.58 -35.65 5.81
C ILE A 283 4.14 -36.31 4.56
N THR A 284 3.94 -37.63 4.47
CA THR A 284 4.40 -38.41 3.33
C THR A 284 3.52 -38.14 2.11
N SER A 285 4.14 -37.75 0.99
CA SER A 285 3.51 -37.60 -0.32
C SER A 285 2.26 -36.71 -0.33
N PRO A 286 2.35 -35.43 0.10
CA PRO A 286 1.25 -34.49 -0.08
C PRO A 286 0.96 -34.36 -1.57
N ASN A 287 -0.29 -34.59 -1.96
CA ASN A 287 -0.75 -34.43 -3.34
C ASN A 287 -1.54 -33.12 -3.56
N TRP A 288 -1.59 -32.24 -2.56
CA TRP A 288 -2.20 -30.92 -2.60
C TRP A 288 -1.14 -29.82 -2.49
N ASN A 289 -1.39 -28.69 -3.16
CA ASN A 289 -0.44 -27.57 -3.21
C ASN A 289 -0.85 -26.40 -2.33
N PHE A 290 -2.11 -26.36 -1.91
CA PHE A 290 -2.68 -25.29 -1.08
C PHE A 290 -3.53 -25.90 0.03
N ALA A 291 -3.44 -25.34 1.23
CA ALA A 291 -4.35 -25.68 2.31
C ALA A 291 -4.70 -24.47 3.15
N GLN A 292 -5.95 -24.37 3.60
CA GLN A 292 -6.48 -23.37 4.52
C GLN A 292 -7.09 -24.02 5.76
N ARG A 293 -6.86 -23.41 6.92
CA ARG A 293 -7.39 -23.88 8.22
C ARG A 293 -8.91 -24.02 8.16
N THR A 294 -9.40 -25.15 8.67
CA THR A 294 -10.84 -25.47 8.71
C THR A 294 -11.34 -25.48 10.15
N VAL A 295 -12.41 -24.75 10.40
CA VAL A 295 -13.17 -24.78 11.66
C VAL A 295 -14.28 -25.82 11.56
N TRP A 296 -14.54 -26.52 12.66
CA TRP A 296 -15.47 -27.63 12.69
C TRP A 296 -16.62 -27.40 13.66
N THR A 297 -17.71 -28.12 13.43
CA THR A 297 -18.78 -28.32 14.41
C THR A 297 -18.90 -29.82 14.72
N ALA A 298 -19.73 -30.19 15.70
CA ALA A 298 -20.07 -31.59 15.96
C ALA A 298 -21.53 -31.74 16.34
N ASP A 299 -22.13 -32.85 15.91
CA ASP A 299 -23.50 -33.22 16.26
C ASP A 299 -23.61 -33.78 17.68
N ASN A 300 -24.82 -34.18 18.07
CA ASN A 300 -25.10 -34.78 19.39
C ASN A 300 -24.38 -36.12 19.61
N ASN A 301 -23.94 -36.78 18.54
CA ASN A 301 -23.14 -38.01 18.58
C ASN A 301 -21.63 -37.72 18.54
N LEU A 302 -21.23 -36.44 18.63
CA LEU A 302 -19.85 -35.97 18.53
C LEU A 302 -19.16 -36.28 17.19
N VAL A 303 -19.95 -36.52 16.13
CA VAL A 303 -19.45 -36.65 14.77
C VAL A 303 -19.16 -35.26 14.24
N THR A 304 -17.92 -35.02 13.83
CA THR A 304 -17.46 -33.71 13.39
C THR A 304 -17.66 -33.50 11.88
N SER A 305 -18.10 -32.30 11.51
CA SER A 305 -18.17 -31.82 10.12
C SER A 305 -17.58 -30.41 10.02
N PRO A 306 -17.00 -30.02 8.87
CA PRO A 306 -16.57 -28.64 8.65
C PRO A 306 -17.74 -27.70 8.88
N LEU A 307 -17.48 -26.58 9.54
CA LEU A 307 -18.47 -25.53 9.63
C LEU A 307 -18.76 -25.03 8.20
N PRO A 308 -20.03 -24.94 7.77
CA PRO A 308 -20.33 -24.48 6.42
C PRO A 308 -19.75 -23.07 6.23
N ASN A 309 -18.86 -22.91 5.25
CA ASN A 309 -18.47 -21.58 4.82
C ASN A 309 -19.73 -20.93 4.24
N ASN A 310 -20.24 -19.91 4.90
CA ASN A 310 -21.36 -19.09 4.47
C ASN A 310 -20.94 -18.34 3.19
N SER A 311 -21.16 -19.00 2.04
CA SER A 311 -21.36 -18.45 0.70
C SER A 311 -20.56 -17.19 0.36
N GLN A 312 -19.37 -17.32 -0.25
CA GLN A 312 -18.60 -16.35 -1.08
C GLN A 312 -18.58 -14.82 -0.75
N ASN A 313 -19.20 -14.36 0.34
CA ASN A 313 -19.45 -12.97 0.71
C ASN A 313 -19.40 -12.74 2.24
N SER A 314 -19.12 -13.79 3.04
CA SER A 314 -18.69 -13.61 4.43
C SER A 314 -17.17 -13.78 4.51
N ALA A 315 -16.49 -12.87 5.21
CA ALA A 315 -15.06 -13.00 5.44
C ALA A 315 -14.77 -14.35 6.12
N PRO A 316 -13.72 -15.08 5.70
CA PRO A 316 -13.40 -16.37 6.31
C PRO A 316 -13.09 -16.20 7.80
N LEU A 317 -13.47 -17.18 8.63
CA LEU A 317 -13.19 -17.17 10.08
C LEU A 317 -11.68 -17.14 10.39
N THR A 318 -10.86 -17.59 9.44
CA THR A 318 -9.41 -17.65 9.51
C THR A 318 -8.83 -17.54 8.10
N ASP A 319 -7.71 -16.82 7.99
CA ASP A 319 -6.92 -16.66 6.77
C ASP A 319 -5.60 -17.45 6.80
N VAL A 320 -5.36 -18.25 7.85
CA VAL A 320 -4.19 -19.12 7.95
C VAL A 320 -4.22 -20.16 6.83
N SER A 321 -3.26 -20.05 5.94
CA SER A 321 -3.14 -20.87 4.75
C SER A 321 -1.67 -21.09 4.39
N TRP A 322 -1.41 -22.16 3.66
CA TRP A 322 -0.07 -22.56 3.25
C TRP A 322 -0.07 -22.98 1.79
N ILE A 323 0.93 -22.54 1.06
CA ILE A 323 1.39 -23.22 -0.14
C ILE A 323 2.28 -24.36 0.34
N TYR A 324 1.88 -25.59 0.05
CA TYR A 324 2.57 -26.81 0.48
C TYR A 324 3.78 -27.13 -0.38
N THR A 325 3.68 -26.83 -1.68
CA THR A 325 4.73 -27.11 -2.64
C THR A 325 4.55 -26.23 -3.88
N LEU A 326 5.68 -25.84 -4.47
CA LEU A 326 5.78 -25.27 -5.81
C LEU A 326 6.50 -26.30 -6.71
N SER A 327 6.02 -27.55 -6.71
CA SER A 327 6.62 -28.66 -7.44
C SER A 327 6.09 -28.78 -8.86
N GLY A 328 7.00 -29.10 -9.78
CA GLY A 328 6.71 -29.28 -11.20
C GLY A 328 7.15 -28.09 -12.04
N THR A 329 7.54 -28.35 -13.29
CA THR A 329 7.96 -27.30 -14.22
C THR A 329 6.85 -26.26 -14.40
N GLY A 330 7.18 -24.98 -14.21
CA GLY A 330 6.22 -23.87 -14.36
C GLY A 330 5.27 -23.64 -13.16
N ALA A 331 5.40 -24.39 -12.06
CA ALA A 331 4.66 -24.11 -10.84
C ALA A 331 5.18 -22.81 -10.19
N LYS A 332 4.30 -21.83 -10.01
CA LYS A 332 4.62 -20.56 -9.36
C LYS A 332 3.44 -20.02 -8.58
N TYR A 333 3.75 -19.12 -7.65
CA TYR A 333 2.77 -18.31 -6.95
C TYR A 333 2.99 -16.84 -7.28
N THR A 334 1.94 -16.14 -7.73
CA THR A 334 2.02 -14.74 -8.13
C THR A 334 1.13 -13.86 -7.27
N LEU A 335 1.72 -12.76 -6.77
CA LEU A 335 1.05 -11.76 -5.98
C LEU A 335 1.24 -10.38 -6.62
N THR A 336 0.18 -9.57 -6.65
CA THR A 336 0.23 -8.17 -7.07
C THR A 336 -0.20 -7.30 -5.90
N PHE A 337 0.52 -6.20 -5.66
CA PHE A 337 0.24 -5.26 -4.58
C PHE A 337 0.56 -3.83 -5.01
N ASP A 338 -0.14 -2.87 -4.42
CA ASP A 338 0.14 -1.45 -4.61
C ASP A 338 1.14 -0.96 -3.56
N TYR A 339 2.12 -0.18 -4.01
CA TYR A 339 3.22 0.29 -3.19
C TYR A 339 3.55 1.75 -3.50
N TYR A 340 3.40 2.62 -2.49
CA TYR A 340 3.67 4.06 -2.60
C TYR A 340 4.76 4.55 -1.64
N GLY A 341 5.54 3.61 -1.06
CA GLY A 341 6.69 3.90 -0.19
C GLY A 341 8.02 4.08 -0.95
N PRO A 342 9.17 3.99 -0.26
CA PRO A 342 10.51 4.03 -0.85
C PRO A 342 10.79 2.87 -1.82
N GLN A 343 11.71 3.03 -2.78
CA GLN A 343 12.03 1.94 -3.74
C GLN A 343 12.60 0.64 -3.12
N THR A 344 12.86 0.65 -1.81
CA THR A 344 13.27 -0.51 -1.01
C THR A 344 12.20 -0.86 0.02
N GLY A 345 11.93 -2.15 0.21
CA GLY A 345 11.00 -2.64 1.23
C GLY A 345 11.42 -4.00 1.77
N TYR A 346 10.67 -4.51 2.75
CA TYR A 346 10.94 -5.78 3.41
C TYR A 346 9.71 -6.66 3.35
N LEU A 347 9.89 -7.87 2.82
CA LEU A 347 8.88 -8.89 2.75
C LEU A 347 9.13 -9.95 3.82
N TYR A 348 8.08 -10.26 4.58
CA TYR A 348 8.07 -11.32 5.59
C TYR A 348 7.01 -12.36 5.25
N PHE A 349 7.31 -13.63 5.50
CA PHE A 349 6.34 -14.73 5.39
C PHE A 349 6.78 -15.92 6.26
N PRO A 350 5.86 -16.70 6.83
CA PRO A 350 6.21 -17.87 7.61
C PRO A 350 6.60 -19.02 6.66
N TYR A 351 7.57 -19.83 7.04
CA TYR A 351 8.03 -20.96 6.25
C TYR A 351 8.47 -22.15 7.10
N LYS A 352 8.36 -23.36 6.52
CA LYS A 352 8.80 -24.62 7.13
C LYS A 352 8.90 -25.78 6.15
N LEU A 353 9.41 -26.94 6.57
CA LEU A 353 9.43 -28.16 5.75
C LEU A 353 8.17 -29.01 5.94
N VAL A 354 7.77 -29.72 4.88
CA VAL A 354 6.72 -30.75 4.95
C VAL A 354 7.27 -32.09 5.46
N LYS A 355 8.51 -32.44 5.09
CA LYS A 355 9.20 -33.68 5.46
C LYS A 355 10.69 -33.43 5.67
N ASP A 356 11.28 -34.11 6.65
CA ASP A 356 12.69 -33.87 7.03
C ASP A 356 13.68 -34.25 5.90
N ALA A 357 13.31 -35.25 5.09
CA ALA A 357 14.12 -35.72 3.97
C ALA A 357 14.45 -34.64 2.93
N ASP A 358 13.67 -33.54 2.86
CA ASP A 358 13.92 -32.44 1.91
C ASP A 358 14.91 -31.39 2.41
N LYS A 359 15.39 -31.47 3.66
CA LYS A 359 16.19 -30.41 4.29
C LYS A 359 17.47 -30.04 3.54
N ASN A 360 18.02 -30.95 2.75
CA ASN A 360 19.22 -30.72 1.95
C ASN A 360 18.92 -30.23 0.51
N ASN A 361 17.65 -30.26 0.12
CA ASN A 361 17.20 -29.97 -1.25
C ASN A 361 16.38 -28.68 -1.34
N ILE A 362 16.47 -27.80 -0.35
CA ILE A 362 15.63 -26.60 -0.30
C ILE A 362 16.05 -25.62 -1.39
N GLY A 363 15.05 -25.05 -2.07
CA GLY A 363 15.25 -23.94 -3.01
C GLY A 363 13.99 -23.11 -3.14
N LEU A 364 14.13 -21.79 -2.99
CA LEU A 364 13.09 -20.80 -3.25
C LEU A 364 13.73 -19.58 -3.90
N GLN A 365 13.09 -19.06 -4.94
CA GLN A 365 13.49 -17.80 -5.58
C GLN A 365 12.26 -16.94 -5.81
N TYR A 366 12.49 -15.65 -6.01
CA TYR A 366 11.46 -14.73 -6.42
C TYR A 366 11.88 -13.90 -7.63
N LYS A 367 10.91 -13.43 -8.39
CA LYS A 367 11.08 -12.39 -9.41
C LYS A 367 10.16 -11.23 -9.08
N LEU A 368 10.75 -10.05 -8.89
CA LEU A 368 10.02 -8.81 -8.66
C LEU A 368 9.87 -8.05 -9.98
N ASN A 369 8.63 -7.77 -10.36
CA ASN A 369 8.26 -7.10 -11.61
C ASN A 369 8.93 -7.80 -12.82
N ASP A 370 9.57 -7.00 -13.68
CA ASP A 370 10.29 -7.47 -14.86
C ASP A 370 11.77 -7.76 -14.57
N GLY A 371 12.15 -7.83 -13.29
CA GLY A 371 13.52 -8.06 -12.84
C GLY A 371 14.02 -9.49 -13.06
N ASN A 372 15.23 -9.75 -12.57
CA ASN A 372 15.83 -11.09 -12.59
C ASN A 372 15.30 -11.94 -11.43
N PHE A 373 15.50 -13.25 -11.52
CA PHE A 373 15.27 -14.14 -10.38
C PHE A 373 16.33 -13.90 -9.31
N GLU A 374 15.87 -13.76 -8.07
CA GLU A 374 16.70 -13.64 -6.87
C GLU A 374 16.45 -14.82 -5.94
N GLN A 375 17.52 -15.45 -5.47
CA GLN A 375 17.43 -16.59 -4.57
C GLN A 375 17.15 -16.15 -3.13
N ILE A 376 16.23 -16.86 -2.48
CA ILE A 376 16.00 -16.71 -1.04
C ILE A 376 16.90 -17.74 -0.34
N ASN A 377 17.95 -17.22 0.30
CA ASN A 377 18.96 -18.05 0.93
C ASN A 377 18.53 -18.48 2.34
N PHE A 378 18.76 -19.76 2.63
CA PHE A 378 18.59 -20.37 3.94
C PHE A 378 19.96 -20.81 4.45
N ALA A 379 20.18 -20.69 5.76
CA ALA A 379 21.37 -21.21 6.42
C ALA A 379 21.50 -22.72 6.15
N GLN A 380 22.74 -23.19 6.00
CA GLN A 380 23.02 -24.62 5.88
C GLN A 380 23.06 -25.25 7.27
N THR A 381 22.48 -26.44 7.42
CA THR A 381 22.69 -27.28 8.61
C THR A 381 24.15 -27.74 8.63
N GLN A 382 24.95 -27.26 9.58
CA GLN A 382 26.27 -27.83 9.80
C GLN A 382 26.14 -29.29 10.29
N PRO A 383 26.94 -30.25 9.77
CA PRO A 383 27.02 -31.58 10.32
C PRO A 383 27.63 -31.52 11.72
N VAL A 384 26.98 -32.11 12.71
CA VAL A 384 27.57 -32.30 14.05
C VAL A 384 28.53 -33.47 13.95
N GLU A 385 29.84 -33.22 13.92
CA GLU A 385 30.84 -34.27 14.17
C GLU A 385 30.70 -34.74 15.62
N SER A 386 30.69 -36.05 15.79
CA SER A 386 30.40 -36.73 17.05
C SER A 386 31.66 -36.79 17.90
N GLU A 387 31.82 -35.88 18.86
CA GLU A 387 32.69 -36.10 20.02
C GLU A 387 32.01 -35.66 21.32
N SER A 388 32.21 -36.49 22.33
CA SER A 388 31.51 -36.48 23.61
C SER A 388 31.97 -35.34 24.52
N ALA A 389 31.05 -34.44 24.91
CA ALA A 389 31.09 -33.75 26.20
C ALA A 389 29.73 -33.11 26.50
N ALA A 390 29.22 -33.35 27.71
CA ALA A 390 27.96 -32.78 28.19
C ALA A 390 28.07 -31.27 28.42
N THR A 391 27.28 -30.46 27.71
CA THR A 391 26.84 -29.12 28.15
C THR A 391 25.70 -28.57 27.26
N GLU A 392 24.62 -28.12 27.91
CA GLU A 392 23.48 -27.25 27.51
C GLU A 392 22.68 -27.50 26.20
N PRO A 393 21.32 -27.48 26.24
CA PRO A 393 20.48 -27.53 25.05
C PRO A 393 20.47 -26.21 24.29
N ALA A 394 20.42 -26.33 22.96
CA ALA A 394 20.51 -25.29 21.95
C ALA A 394 19.68 -24.02 22.24
N ARG A 395 20.42 -22.93 22.45
CA ARG A 395 19.96 -21.55 22.46
C ARG A 395 19.46 -21.17 21.06
N SER A 396 18.15 -20.90 20.91
CA SER A 396 17.65 -20.21 19.71
C SER A 396 18.02 -18.73 19.81
N THR A 397 19.24 -18.39 19.43
CA THR A 397 19.66 -17.00 19.19
C THR A 397 19.55 -16.71 17.71
N MET A 398 18.53 -15.95 17.30
CA MET A 398 18.68 -15.13 16.10
C MET A 398 19.76 -14.05 16.38
N PRO A 399 20.60 -13.69 15.39
CA PRO A 399 21.74 -12.82 15.64
C PRO A 399 21.30 -11.39 15.95
N GLN A 400 21.74 -10.93 17.11
CA GLN A 400 21.80 -9.54 17.50
C GLN A 400 23.17 -9.00 17.04
N THR A 401 23.16 -7.95 16.21
CA THR A 401 24.25 -7.00 15.86
C THR A 401 25.66 -7.56 15.56
N ALA A 402 26.13 -7.27 14.34
CA ALA A 402 27.46 -7.58 13.83
C ALA A 402 28.62 -7.08 14.73
N PRO A 403 29.75 -7.80 14.82
CA PRO A 403 31.02 -7.23 15.26
C PRO A 403 31.74 -6.54 14.08
N GLU A 404 32.27 -5.35 14.36
CA GLU A 404 33.17 -4.61 13.48
C GLU A 404 34.54 -5.31 13.35
N ASN A 405 35.09 -5.15 12.13
CA ASN A 405 36.51 -5.11 11.79
C ASN A 405 37.23 -6.46 11.48
N GLN A 406 37.43 -6.77 10.20
CA GLN A 406 38.74 -6.63 9.55
C GLN A 406 38.66 -6.83 8.02
N THR A 407 39.46 -6.02 7.35
CA THR A 407 39.69 -5.77 5.93
C THR A 407 40.09 -6.98 5.08
N SER A 408 39.49 -7.10 3.88
CA SER A 408 40.15 -7.48 2.61
C SER A 408 39.16 -7.19 1.47
N GLU A 409 39.50 -6.23 0.62
CA GLU A 409 38.74 -5.81 -0.56
C GLU A 409 38.88 -6.83 -1.69
N GLU A 410 37.78 -7.48 -2.07
CA GLU A 410 37.27 -7.61 -3.45
C GLU A 410 36.01 -8.49 -3.43
N ASN A 411 34.97 -8.08 -4.17
CA ASN A 411 33.61 -8.64 -4.23
C ASN A 411 32.64 -8.31 -3.07
N MET A 412 32.41 -7.01 -2.85
CA MET A 412 31.38 -6.48 -1.96
C MET A 412 30.06 -6.20 -2.71
N THR A 413 29.17 -7.19 -2.75
CA THR A 413 27.70 -7.03 -2.69
C THR A 413 27.11 -8.41 -2.37
N VAL A 414 26.09 -8.50 -1.51
CA VAL A 414 25.38 -9.74 -1.11
C VAL A 414 25.99 -10.57 0.04
N ALA A 415 26.32 -9.93 1.17
CA ALA A 415 26.17 -10.62 2.46
C ALA A 415 24.69 -10.53 2.88
N SER A 416 23.82 -11.29 2.22
CA SER A 416 22.40 -11.36 2.56
C SER A 416 22.20 -12.06 3.91
N GLN A 417 21.38 -11.46 4.76
CA GLN A 417 20.94 -12.01 6.04
C GLN A 417 20.30 -13.40 5.79
N LEU A 418 21.02 -14.48 6.11
CA LEU A 418 20.55 -15.85 5.85
C LEU A 418 19.31 -16.15 6.71
N ASN A 419 18.25 -16.68 6.09
CA ASN A 419 17.08 -17.16 6.82
C ASN A 419 17.43 -18.47 7.55
N PRO A 420 16.91 -18.76 8.75
CA PRO A 420 17.14 -20.04 9.43
C PRO A 420 16.82 -21.27 8.54
N THR A 421 17.55 -22.37 8.69
CA THR A 421 17.20 -23.62 7.98
C THR A 421 15.77 -24.04 8.38
N PRO A 422 14.85 -24.26 7.43
CA PRO A 422 13.53 -24.74 7.77
C PRO A 422 13.59 -26.17 8.31
N THR A 423 12.72 -26.45 9.27
CA THR A 423 12.54 -27.78 9.87
C THR A 423 11.08 -28.20 9.75
N VAL A 424 10.79 -29.47 10.07
CA VAL A 424 9.41 -29.95 10.18
C VAL A 424 8.79 -29.54 11.51
N SER A 425 9.59 -29.39 12.57
CA SER A 425 9.10 -29.13 13.93
C SER A 425 8.77 -27.67 14.22
N ASP A 426 9.19 -26.74 13.36
CA ASP A 426 9.15 -25.31 13.62
C ASP A 426 8.60 -24.51 12.43
N ILE A 427 7.98 -23.37 12.75
CA ILE A 427 7.63 -22.31 11.82
C ILE A 427 8.66 -21.20 12.00
N ASN A 428 9.44 -20.94 10.97
CA ASN A 428 10.33 -19.78 10.90
C ASN A 428 9.62 -18.63 10.17
N VAL A 429 10.15 -17.41 10.28
CA VAL A 429 9.67 -16.25 9.51
C VAL A 429 10.81 -15.71 8.66
N ALA A 430 10.63 -15.75 7.34
CA ALA A 430 11.61 -15.25 6.39
C ALA A 430 11.59 -13.72 6.41
N LYS A 431 12.74 -13.12 6.11
CA LYS A 431 12.87 -11.69 5.80
C LYS A 431 13.63 -11.54 4.50
N VAL A 432 13.00 -10.89 3.52
CA VAL A 432 13.58 -10.63 2.20
C VAL A 432 13.60 -9.12 1.98
N THR A 433 14.76 -8.57 1.62
CA THR A 433 14.87 -7.17 1.23
C THR A 433 14.53 -7.07 -0.25
N LEU A 434 13.49 -6.31 -0.58
CA LEU A 434 13.09 -6.01 -1.95
C LEU A 434 13.71 -4.68 -2.37
N SER A 435 14.25 -4.64 -3.58
CA SER A 435 14.78 -3.42 -4.22
C SER A 435 14.06 -3.16 -5.53
N ASN A 436 14.11 -1.92 -6.04
CA ASN A 436 13.47 -1.52 -7.30
C ASN A 436 11.93 -1.69 -7.29
N LEU A 437 11.30 -1.43 -6.13
CA LEU A 437 9.84 -1.33 -6.04
C LEU A 437 9.36 -0.15 -6.90
N LYS A 438 8.42 -0.42 -7.81
CA LYS A 438 7.79 0.58 -8.67
C LYS A 438 6.80 1.41 -7.85
N PHE A 439 6.63 2.68 -8.19
CA PHE A 439 5.56 3.51 -7.64
C PHE A 439 4.21 3.05 -8.21
N GLY A 440 3.30 2.59 -7.36
CA GLY A 440 2.03 1.99 -7.77
C GLY A 440 2.09 0.46 -7.76
N SER A 441 1.57 -0.17 -8.81
CA SER A 441 1.40 -1.63 -8.86
C SER A 441 2.72 -2.37 -9.04
N ASN A 442 2.94 -3.39 -8.22
CA ASN A 442 4.08 -4.30 -8.27
C ASN A 442 3.59 -5.75 -8.32
N THR A 443 4.34 -6.61 -8.98
CA THR A 443 4.07 -8.06 -9.03
C THR A 443 5.27 -8.82 -8.54
N ILE A 444 5.08 -9.78 -7.64
CA ILE A 444 6.11 -10.72 -7.20
C ILE A 444 5.71 -12.15 -7.52
N GLU A 445 6.64 -12.90 -8.09
CA GLU A 445 6.47 -14.30 -8.47
C GLU A 445 7.42 -15.17 -7.64
N PHE A 446 6.92 -16.20 -6.97
CA PHE A 446 7.71 -17.22 -6.28
C PHE A 446 7.76 -18.50 -7.10
N SER A 447 8.94 -19.11 -7.17
CA SER A 447 9.17 -20.39 -7.84
C SER A 447 10.33 -21.16 -7.19
N VAL A 448 10.50 -22.41 -7.62
CA VAL A 448 11.69 -23.21 -7.28
C VAL A 448 12.77 -22.97 -8.34
N PRO A 449 14.04 -22.72 -7.95
CA PRO A 449 15.14 -22.63 -8.90
C PRO A 449 15.26 -23.91 -9.72
N THR A 450 15.47 -23.78 -11.03
CA THR A 450 15.87 -24.90 -11.89
C THR A 450 17.26 -25.37 -11.43
N GLY A 451 17.34 -26.56 -10.84
CA GLY A 451 18.59 -27.08 -10.29
C GLY A 451 19.65 -27.26 -11.37
N GLU A 452 20.89 -26.85 -11.10
CA GLU A 452 22.06 -27.30 -11.86
C GLU A 452 22.47 -28.69 -11.35
N GLY A 453 22.56 -29.67 -12.25
CA GLY A 453 23.03 -31.03 -11.98
C GLY A 453 22.07 -31.89 -11.13
N GLU A 454 21.16 -32.63 -11.77
CA GLU A 454 20.30 -33.75 -11.28
C GLU A 454 19.61 -33.70 -9.89
N MET A 455 19.85 -32.72 -9.02
CA MET A 455 19.23 -32.59 -7.71
C MET A 455 18.01 -31.67 -7.79
N SER A 456 16.82 -32.28 -7.85
CA SER A 456 15.55 -31.58 -7.77
C SER A 456 15.43 -30.79 -6.47
N LYS A 457 15.35 -29.45 -6.57
CA LYS A 457 15.07 -28.57 -5.43
C LYS A 457 13.60 -28.65 -5.03
N VAL A 458 13.32 -28.34 -3.76
CA VAL A 458 11.99 -28.35 -3.16
C VAL A 458 11.75 -27.02 -2.44
N ALA A 459 10.63 -26.36 -2.74
CA ALA A 459 10.22 -25.18 -1.99
C ALA A 459 9.82 -25.57 -0.56
N PRO A 460 10.20 -24.80 0.48
CA PRO A 460 9.55 -24.94 1.78
C PRO A 460 8.07 -24.59 1.65
N MET A 461 7.25 -25.03 2.60
CA MET A 461 5.92 -24.47 2.77
C MET A 461 6.05 -22.98 3.05
N ILE A 462 5.22 -22.14 2.43
CA ILE A 462 5.17 -20.70 2.69
C ILE A 462 3.74 -20.26 2.98
N GLY A 463 3.57 -19.33 3.94
CA GLY A 463 2.26 -18.78 4.32
C GLY A 463 2.04 -17.35 3.83
N ASN A 464 1.09 -16.67 4.47
CA ASN A 464 0.70 -15.28 4.17
C ASN A 464 1.92 -14.34 4.15
N MET A 465 1.83 -13.31 3.31
CA MET A 465 2.92 -12.40 3.01
C MET A 465 2.67 -11.02 3.64
N TYR A 466 3.73 -10.40 4.15
CA TYR A 466 3.67 -9.13 4.88
C TYR A 466 4.74 -8.19 4.33
N LEU A 467 4.33 -7.04 3.81
CA LEU A 467 5.22 -6.06 3.21
C LEU A 467 5.30 -4.80 4.09
N THR A 468 6.50 -4.33 4.39
CA THR A 468 6.73 -3.08 5.13
C THR A 468 7.83 -2.27 4.46
N SER A 469 7.83 -0.94 4.62
CA SER A 469 8.94 -0.08 4.15
C SER A 469 10.00 0.16 5.23
N SER A 470 9.80 -0.35 6.45
CA SER A 470 10.66 -0.10 7.60
C SER A 470 11.17 -1.40 8.21
N ASP A 471 12.49 -1.47 8.44
CA ASP A 471 13.16 -2.60 9.10
C ASP A 471 13.17 -2.51 10.63
N SER A 472 12.28 -1.69 11.20
CA SER A 472 12.24 -1.51 12.64
C SER A 472 11.75 -2.77 13.36
N ASP A 473 12.28 -3.00 14.55
CA ASP A 473 11.76 -4.05 15.45
C ASP A 473 10.26 -3.85 15.76
N VAL A 474 9.77 -2.61 15.74
CA VAL A 474 8.35 -2.30 15.95
C VAL A 474 7.48 -2.94 14.87
N ASN A 475 7.82 -2.74 13.58
CA ASN A 475 7.05 -3.34 12.49
C ASN A 475 7.24 -4.85 12.43
N LYS A 476 8.46 -5.34 12.66
CA LYS A 476 8.72 -6.79 12.79
C LYS A 476 7.85 -7.43 13.86
N ASN A 477 7.74 -6.82 15.04
CA ASN A 477 6.90 -7.33 16.13
C ASN A 477 5.41 -7.30 15.76
N LYS A 478 4.93 -6.24 15.10
CA LYS A 478 3.54 -6.20 14.60
C LYS A 478 3.25 -7.31 13.59
N ILE A 479 4.21 -7.62 12.71
CA ILE A 479 4.11 -8.73 11.75
C ILE A 479 4.08 -10.08 12.49
N TYR A 480 4.96 -10.29 13.47
CA TYR A 480 4.96 -11.50 14.28
C TYR A 480 3.67 -11.65 15.09
N ASP A 481 3.14 -10.52 15.58
CA ASP A 481 1.88 -10.51 16.31
C ASP A 481 0.73 -10.96 15.41
N ASP A 482 0.60 -10.42 14.20
CA ASP A 482 -0.44 -10.85 13.27
C ASP A 482 -0.24 -12.30 12.79
N LEU A 483 0.99 -12.69 12.44
CA LEU A 483 1.34 -14.06 12.04
C LEU A 483 0.92 -15.10 13.07
N PHE A 484 1.22 -14.86 14.34
CA PHE A 484 0.99 -15.84 15.39
C PHE A 484 -0.27 -15.54 16.21
N GLY A 485 -1.11 -14.60 15.76
CA GLY A 485 -2.36 -14.23 16.42
C GLY A 485 -2.15 -13.64 17.81
N ASN A 486 -1.01 -13.01 18.06
CA ASN A 486 -0.69 -12.40 19.33
C ASN A 486 -1.31 -11.00 19.42
N ASN A 487 -1.78 -10.64 20.61
CA ASN A 487 -2.19 -9.29 20.95
C ASN A 487 -1.48 -8.90 22.24
N SER A 488 -0.53 -7.97 22.11
CA SER A 488 0.34 -7.53 23.18
C SER A 488 -0.24 -6.30 23.87
N VAL A 489 -0.41 -6.36 25.18
CA VAL A 489 -0.77 -5.21 26.03
C VAL A 489 0.44 -4.85 26.89
N GLN A 490 0.92 -3.61 26.74
CA GLN A 490 1.91 -2.99 27.63
C GLN A 490 1.30 -1.71 28.19
N GLN A 491 0.99 -1.72 29.48
CA GLN A 491 0.57 -0.55 30.27
C GLN A 491 1.45 -0.48 31.51
N ASP A 492 1.50 0.67 32.19
CA ASP A 492 2.40 0.95 33.32
C ASP A 492 2.43 -0.16 34.40
N ASN A 493 1.35 -0.94 34.55
CA ASN A 493 1.21 -1.99 35.56
C ASN A 493 1.01 -3.42 35.02
N GLN A 494 1.00 -3.62 33.69
CA GLN A 494 0.76 -4.95 33.12
C GLN A 494 1.41 -5.11 31.75
N THR A 495 2.21 -6.17 31.62
CA THR A 495 2.71 -6.66 30.33
C THR A 495 2.10 -8.04 30.08
N ALA A 496 1.31 -8.18 29.02
CA ALA A 496 0.68 -9.44 28.68
C ALA A 496 0.60 -9.66 27.16
N VAL A 497 0.57 -10.93 26.75
CA VAL A 497 0.37 -11.34 25.36
C VAL A 497 -0.74 -12.37 25.30
N THR A 498 -1.80 -12.07 24.57
CA THR A 498 -2.89 -13.02 24.31
C THR A 498 -2.71 -13.65 22.94
N VAL A 499 -2.77 -14.98 22.85
CA VAL A 499 -2.69 -15.73 21.59
C VAL A 499 -4.09 -16.17 21.16
N ASP A 500 -4.54 -15.65 20.02
CA ASP A 500 -5.72 -16.10 19.29
C ASP A 500 -5.41 -17.40 18.55
N LEU A 501 -5.89 -18.52 19.11
CA LEU A 501 -5.60 -19.85 18.59
C LEU A 501 -6.32 -20.15 17.26
N LEU A 502 -7.35 -19.38 16.91
CA LEU A 502 -8.06 -19.49 15.64
C LEU A 502 -7.31 -18.76 14.52
N LYS A 503 -6.66 -17.63 14.81
CA LYS A 503 -6.03 -16.76 13.81
C LYS A 503 -4.52 -16.92 13.66
N GLY A 504 -3.81 -17.38 14.69
CA GLY A 504 -2.35 -17.53 14.64
C GLY A 504 -1.88 -18.77 13.91
N TYR A 505 -0.75 -18.72 13.19
CA TYR A 505 -0.08 -19.90 12.65
C TYR A 505 0.39 -20.84 13.77
N SER A 506 0.16 -22.15 13.60
CA SER A 506 0.35 -23.13 14.67
C SER A 506 0.64 -24.53 14.09
N LEU A 507 1.15 -25.44 14.92
CA LEU A 507 1.42 -26.82 14.49
C LEU A 507 0.68 -27.82 15.38
N ALA A 508 0.02 -28.81 14.78
CA ALA A 508 -0.41 -30.01 15.48
C ALA A 508 0.52 -31.19 15.15
N THR A 509 0.63 -32.21 16.00
CA THR A 509 1.30 -33.46 15.60
C THR A 509 0.33 -34.52 15.08
N SER A 510 -0.99 -34.29 15.18
CA SER A 510 -2.01 -35.22 14.70
C SER A 510 -3.17 -34.54 13.99
N TRP A 511 -3.67 -35.14 12.90
CA TRP A 511 -4.92 -34.76 12.22
C TRP A 511 -6.16 -34.77 13.14
N ARG A 512 -6.08 -35.53 14.25
CA ARG A 512 -7.15 -35.64 15.24
C ARG A 512 -7.34 -34.35 16.02
N THR A 513 -6.28 -33.57 16.23
CA THR A 513 -6.37 -32.27 16.90
C THR A 513 -7.11 -31.30 15.98
N TYR A 514 -8.11 -30.60 16.51
CA TYR A 514 -9.00 -29.78 15.67
C TYR A 514 -9.60 -28.60 16.42
N ILE A 515 -9.98 -27.57 15.65
CA ILE A 515 -10.69 -26.38 16.13
C ILE A 515 -12.19 -26.62 15.98
N ARG A 516 -12.92 -26.50 17.10
CA ARG A 516 -14.37 -26.65 17.13
C ARG A 516 -15.05 -25.35 17.57
N GLN A 517 -16.13 -24.98 16.88
CA GLN A 517 -17.06 -23.96 17.30
C GLN A 517 -17.98 -24.50 18.40
N PHE A 518 -18.15 -23.70 19.45
CA PHE A 518 -19.12 -23.90 20.52
C PHE A 518 -19.98 -22.65 20.65
N THR A 519 -21.28 -22.83 20.86
CA THR A 519 -22.26 -21.75 21.02
C THR A 519 -23.05 -21.95 22.31
N GLY A 520 -23.62 -20.86 22.84
CA GLY A 520 -24.47 -20.93 24.04
C GLY A 520 -23.75 -21.43 25.29
N LEU A 521 -22.45 -21.11 25.43
CA LEU A 521 -21.69 -21.45 26.62
C LEU A 521 -22.00 -20.46 27.74
N THR A 522 -21.89 -20.89 28.99
CA THR A 522 -21.95 -20.03 30.18
C THR A 522 -20.54 -19.84 30.71
N GLY A 523 -20.08 -18.59 30.77
CA GLY A 523 -18.80 -18.18 31.38
C GLY A 523 -19.03 -17.11 32.43
N ASN A 524 -18.37 -17.21 33.58
CA ASN A 524 -18.50 -16.26 34.70
C ASN A 524 -19.96 -15.93 35.10
N GLY A 525 -20.86 -16.91 35.01
CA GLY A 525 -22.27 -16.76 35.38
C GLY A 525 -23.19 -16.14 34.32
N ALA A 526 -22.67 -15.81 33.13
CA ALA A 526 -23.45 -15.29 32.02
C ALA A 526 -23.27 -16.13 30.74
N GLN A 527 -24.30 -16.17 29.90
CA GLN A 527 -24.20 -16.84 28.59
C GLN A 527 -23.35 -16.01 27.64
N THR A 528 -22.43 -16.65 26.91
CA THR A 528 -21.62 -16.00 25.87
C THR A 528 -22.51 -15.64 24.69
N SER A 529 -22.40 -14.38 24.22
CA SER A 529 -23.14 -13.89 23.05
C SER A 529 -22.55 -14.45 21.75
N ASP A 530 -21.23 -14.57 21.69
CA ASP A 530 -20.50 -15.01 20.50
C ASP A 530 -20.10 -16.49 20.58
N PRO A 531 -19.97 -17.17 19.43
CA PRO A 531 -19.35 -18.49 19.38
C PRO A 531 -17.90 -18.45 19.88
N LEU A 532 -17.50 -19.46 20.65
CA LEU A 532 -16.10 -19.68 21.02
C LEU A 532 -15.49 -20.79 20.16
N TYR A 533 -14.22 -20.62 19.80
CA TYR A 533 -13.47 -21.59 19.01
C TYR A 533 -12.40 -22.21 19.89
N LEU A 534 -12.55 -23.50 20.19
CA LEU A 534 -11.69 -24.22 21.12
C LEU A 534 -10.95 -25.35 20.40
N ILE A 535 -9.70 -25.59 20.80
CA ILE A 535 -8.87 -26.68 20.27
C ILE A 535 -9.02 -27.89 21.17
N GLY A 536 -9.37 -29.03 20.59
CA GLY A 536 -9.52 -30.30 21.32
C GLY A 536 -8.60 -31.39 20.81
N LEU A 537 -8.59 -32.52 21.53
CA LEU A 537 -7.78 -33.71 21.23
C LEU A 537 -6.28 -33.38 21.15
N ILE A 538 -5.80 -32.60 22.11
CA ILE A 538 -4.37 -32.49 22.44
C ILE A 538 -4.10 -33.54 23.53
N GLY A 539 -2.94 -34.20 23.47
CA GLY A 539 -2.60 -35.32 24.36
C GLY A 539 -3.48 -36.55 24.16
N GLY A 540 -3.15 -37.67 24.80
CA GLY A 540 -3.98 -38.87 24.87
C GLY A 540 -4.25 -39.64 23.57
N SER A 541 -5.10 -40.66 23.66
CA SER A 541 -5.38 -41.63 22.58
C SER A 541 -6.78 -41.49 21.98
N GLY A 542 -7.58 -40.51 22.44
CA GLY A 542 -8.95 -40.30 21.97
C GLY A 542 -9.01 -40.15 20.45
N ASN A 543 -9.97 -40.81 19.81
CA ASN A 543 -10.16 -40.74 18.37
C ASN A 543 -11.11 -39.60 17.99
N ARG A 544 -10.97 -39.09 16.76
CA ARG A 544 -11.88 -38.09 16.19
C ARG A 544 -12.82 -38.77 15.20
N ALA A 545 -14.13 -38.61 15.41
CA ALA A 545 -15.14 -39.05 14.45
C ALA A 545 -15.39 -37.96 13.40
N VAL A 546 -15.24 -38.29 12.12
CA VAL A 546 -15.44 -37.35 11.00
C VAL A 546 -16.57 -37.87 10.12
N ALA A 547 -17.53 -37.01 9.80
CA ALA A 547 -18.69 -37.33 8.97
C ALA A 547 -18.28 -38.04 7.66
N SER A 548 -19.09 -39.01 7.22
CA SER A 548 -18.80 -39.85 6.04
C SER A 548 -18.73 -39.05 4.74
N ALA A 549 -19.47 -37.94 4.63
CA ALA A 549 -19.52 -37.08 3.45
C ALA A 549 -18.20 -36.36 3.10
N GLN A 550 -17.20 -36.39 3.99
CA GLN A 550 -15.89 -35.78 3.70
C GLN A 550 -15.07 -36.65 2.74
N MET A 551 -14.64 -36.06 1.62
CA MET A 551 -13.77 -36.70 0.62
C MET A 551 -12.29 -36.59 1.00
N ASN A 552 -11.43 -37.42 0.38
CA ASN A 552 -9.97 -37.36 0.50
C ASN A 552 -9.43 -37.41 1.95
N LYS A 553 -9.97 -38.28 2.82
CA LYS A 553 -9.47 -38.45 4.20
C LYS A 553 -8.07 -39.07 4.20
N LYS A 554 -7.11 -38.49 4.94
CA LYS A 554 -5.72 -38.98 4.97
C LYS A 554 -5.28 -39.58 6.32
N ASN A 555 -5.98 -39.33 7.43
CA ASN A 555 -5.70 -39.89 8.76
C ASN A 555 -4.22 -39.84 9.21
N ASN A 556 -3.43 -38.90 8.67
CA ASN A 556 -2.00 -38.70 8.90
C ASN A 556 -1.75 -37.18 9.00
N PRO A 557 -0.83 -36.67 9.83
CA PRO A 557 0.01 -37.39 10.79
C PRO A 557 -0.77 -37.98 11.96
N HIS A 558 -0.33 -39.14 12.46
CA HIS A 558 -1.01 -39.90 13.50
C HIS A 558 -0.15 -40.07 14.75
N VAL A 559 -0.18 -39.09 15.65
CA VAL A 559 0.54 -39.14 16.92
C VAL A 559 -0.45 -39.27 18.09
N ASN A 560 -0.08 -40.00 19.13
CA ASN A 560 -0.91 -40.33 20.30
C ASN A 560 -0.19 -40.05 21.62
N GLY A 561 -0.93 -40.06 22.73
CA GLY A 561 -0.38 -39.92 24.08
C GLY A 561 0.16 -38.52 24.35
N ALA A 562 1.14 -38.40 25.24
CA ALA A 562 1.74 -37.11 25.58
C ALA A 562 2.48 -36.43 24.40
N THR A 563 2.82 -37.17 23.34
CA THR A 563 3.46 -36.64 22.14
C THR A 563 2.45 -36.11 21.10
N ARG A 564 1.14 -36.33 21.30
CA ARG A 564 0.10 -35.61 20.56
C ARG A 564 0.06 -34.18 21.09
N THR A 565 0.77 -33.27 20.44
CA THR A 565 0.98 -31.90 20.91
C THR A 565 0.39 -30.87 19.97
N PHE A 566 0.23 -29.68 20.52
CA PHE A 566 -0.14 -28.47 19.79
C PHE A 566 0.88 -27.38 20.09
N THR A 567 1.48 -26.80 19.08
CA THR A 567 2.53 -25.78 19.20
C THR A 567 1.99 -24.43 18.75
N ILE A 568 2.23 -23.41 19.58
CA ILE A 568 1.96 -22.01 19.30
C ILE A 568 3.24 -21.19 19.45
N TYR A 569 3.18 -19.93 19.03
CA TYR A 569 4.28 -18.99 19.17
C TYR A 569 3.83 -17.73 19.89
N VAL A 570 4.63 -17.29 20.86
CA VAL A 570 4.37 -16.11 21.70
C VAL A 570 5.48 -15.08 21.48
N ASN A 571 5.13 -13.94 20.88
CA ASN A 571 6.00 -12.80 20.71
C ASN A 571 6.03 -11.98 22.00
N SER A 572 6.97 -12.29 22.88
CA SER A 572 7.08 -11.64 24.18
C SER A 572 7.70 -10.25 24.04
N PRO A 573 7.08 -9.19 24.57
CA PRO A 573 7.62 -7.83 24.46
C PRO A 573 8.91 -7.62 25.26
N VAL A 574 9.09 -8.37 26.35
CA VAL A 574 10.28 -8.36 27.21
C VAL A 574 10.64 -9.79 27.60
N SER A 575 11.88 -10.00 28.03
CA SER A 575 12.27 -11.26 28.65
C SER A 575 11.77 -11.31 30.10
N GLY A 576 11.34 -12.46 30.58
CA GLY A 576 10.92 -12.64 31.97
C GLY A 576 10.08 -13.89 32.18
N ASP A 577 9.55 -14.04 33.38
CA ASP A 577 8.68 -15.15 33.78
C ASP A 577 7.21 -14.75 33.57
N TYR A 578 6.44 -15.60 32.90
CA TYR A 578 5.05 -15.32 32.52
C TYR A 578 4.09 -16.35 33.13
N HIS A 579 3.08 -15.86 33.84
CA HIS A 579 1.90 -16.65 34.19
C HIS A 579 1.03 -16.92 32.97
N ILE A 580 0.27 -18.00 32.99
CA ILE A 580 -0.58 -18.47 31.89
C ILE A 580 -2.02 -18.55 32.38
N SER A 581 -2.94 -17.98 31.62
CA SER A 581 -4.38 -18.11 31.86
C SER A 581 -5.13 -18.43 30.58
N GLY A 582 -6.32 -19.01 30.74
CA GLY A 582 -7.16 -19.38 29.61
C GLY A 582 -8.50 -19.98 30.02
N ALA A 583 -9.37 -20.14 29.03
CA ALA A 583 -10.63 -20.85 29.17
C ALA A 583 -10.49 -22.30 28.70
N TYR A 584 -11.23 -23.22 29.32
CA TYR A 584 -11.29 -24.60 28.92
C TYR A 584 -12.71 -25.16 28.98
N LEU A 585 -12.97 -26.21 28.21
CA LEU A 585 -14.24 -26.91 28.18
C LEU A 585 -14.04 -28.42 28.20
N GLN A 586 -14.85 -29.12 28.98
CA GLN A 586 -14.95 -30.58 28.95
C GLN A 586 -16.31 -30.99 29.49
N GLY A 587 -16.80 -32.18 29.13
CA GLY A 587 -17.99 -32.77 29.74
C GLY A 587 -17.73 -34.11 30.41
N SER A 588 -16.55 -34.30 31.01
CA SER A 588 -16.14 -35.55 31.68
C SER A 588 -16.11 -35.36 33.19
N THR A 589 -16.44 -36.42 33.94
CA THR A 589 -16.28 -36.47 35.39
C THR A 589 -14.81 -36.66 35.82
N THR A 590 -13.94 -37.04 34.89
CA THR A 590 -12.50 -37.22 35.11
C THR A 590 -11.78 -35.89 34.88
N ALA A 591 -11.13 -35.38 35.92
CA ALA A 591 -10.30 -34.21 35.82
C ALA A 591 -9.15 -34.41 34.82
N ARG A 592 -8.85 -33.37 34.04
CA ARG A 592 -7.81 -33.36 33.02
C ARG A 592 -6.69 -32.40 33.38
N SER A 593 -5.55 -32.58 32.72
CA SER A 593 -4.36 -31.76 32.90
C SER A 593 -3.91 -31.19 31.57
N LEU A 594 -3.24 -30.04 31.62
CA LEU A 594 -2.68 -29.35 30.47
C LEU A 594 -1.26 -28.92 30.82
N LYS A 595 -0.29 -29.34 30.01
CA LYS A 595 1.11 -29.00 30.16
C LYS A 595 1.53 -28.01 29.08
N PHE A 596 2.29 -27.01 29.49
CA PHE A 596 2.96 -26.03 28.64
C PHE A 596 4.48 -26.18 28.80
N SER A 597 5.24 -26.16 27.72
CA SER A 597 6.70 -26.19 27.73
C SER A 597 7.31 -25.32 26.63
N THR A 598 8.52 -24.82 26.83
CA THR A 598 9.31 -24.18 25.76
C THR A 598 10.28 -25.12 25.06
N GLY A 599 10.30 -26.41 25.43
CA GLY A 599 11.16 -27.45 24.84
C GLY A 599 10.48 -28.83 24.81
N THR A 600 11.20 -29.83 24.30
CA THR A 600 10.79 -31.25 24.40
C THR A 600 10.94 -31.75 25.84
N SER A 601 10.19 -32.81 26.18
CA SER A 601 10.03 -33.35 27.55
C SER A 601 11.33 -33.38 28.37
N GLY A 602 11.30 -32.78 29.57
CA GLY A 602 12.46 -32.70 30.47
C GLY A 602 13.14 -31.33 30.48
N SER A 603 12.55 -30.34 29.80
CA SER A 603 12.98 -28.95 29.91
C SER A 603 12.73 -28.42 31.32
N ASN A 604 13.62 -27.60 31.87
CA ASN A 604 13.40 -26.93 33.17
C ASN A 604 12.33 -25.82 33.09
N ASN A 605 11.67 -25.66 31.94
CA ASN A 605 10.70 -24.61 31.65
C ASN A 605 9.36 -25.20 31.22
N GLU A 606 8.69 -25.82 32.20
CA GLU A 606 7.39 -26.44 32.04
C GLU A 606 6.43 -25.98 33.15
N VAL A 607 5.16 -25.81 32.78
CA VAL A 607 4.06 -25.56 33.72
C VAL A 607 2.96 -26.55 33.42
N THR A 608 2.52 -27.30 34.43
CA THR A 608 1.43 -28.27 34.29
C THR A 608 0.25 -27.84 35.15
N VAL A 609 -0.83 -27.42 34.51
CA VAL A 609 -2.11 -27.14 35.16
C VAL A 609 -2.87 -28.46 35.29
N THR A 610 -3.40 -28.74 36.47
CA THR A 610 -4.11 -29.98 36.79
C THR A 610 -5.50 -29.68 37.32
N ASN A 611 -6.29 -30.73 37.53
CA ASN A 611 -7.64 -30.62 38.07
C ASN A 611 -8.58 -29.72 37.26
N LEU A 612 -8.35 -29.60 35.95
CA LEU A 612 -9.29 -28.94 35.05
C LEU A 612 -10.49 -29.85 34.93
N LYS A 613 -11.68 -29.39 35.36
CA LYS A 613 -12.90 -30.20 35.38
C LYS A 613 -14.15 -29.36 35.19
N GLN A 614 -15.02 -29.78 34.28
CA GLN A 614 -16.39 -29.31 34.12
C GLN A 614 -17.27 -30.54 33.85
N ASN A 615 -18.38 -30.67 34.56
CA ASN A 615 -19.24 -31.86 34.45
C ASN A 615 -20.25 -31.75 33.29
N ASN A 616 -20.14 -30.73 32.43
CA ASN A 616 -21.07 -30.47 31.33
C ASN A 616 -20.38 -29.74 30.17
N TRP A 617 -20.92 -29.86 28.96
CA TRP A 617 -20.40 -29.22 27.75
C TRP A 617 -20.88 -27.78 27.54
N THR A 618 -21.56 -27.18 28.52
CA THR A 618 -22.14 -25.84 28.42
C THR A 618 -21.49 -24.82 29.33
N THR A 619 -20.63 -25.21 30.27
CA THR A 619 -19.98 -24.31 31.23
C THR A 619 -18.50 -24.22 30.94
N LEU A 620 -18.01 -22.99 30.73
CA LEU A 620 -16.59 -22.72 30.58
C LEU A 620 -15.90 -22.76 31.95
N GLY A 621 -14.83 -23.54 32.03
CA GLY A 621 -13.87 -23.44 33.09
C GLY A 621 -12.80 -22.40 32.76
N HIS A 622 -12.16 -21.85 33.80
CA HIS A 622 -11.02 -20.95 33.66
C HIS A 622 -9.87 -21.41 34.55
N PHE A 623 -8.65 -21.16 34.10
CA PHE A 623 -7.45 -21.32 34.92
C PHE A 623 -6.58 -20.07 34.79
N ASP A 624 -5.83 -19.79 35.85
CA ASP A 624 -4.83 -18.71 35.89
C ASP A 624 -3.71 -19.13 36.84
N THR A 625 -2.51 -19.37 36.30
CA THR A 625 -1.36 -19.82 37.10
C THR A 625 -0.78 -18.73 37.99
N LYS A 626 -1.31 -17.50 37.97
CA LYS A 626 -1.07 -16.49 39.01
C LYS A 626 -1.91 -16.75 40.27
N MET A 627 -3.11 -17.31 40.12
CA MET A 627 -4.08 -17.51 41.21
C MET A 627 -3.84 -18.83 41.95
N THR A 628 -3.84 -18.83 43.29
CA THR A 628 -3.65 -20.04 44.12
C THR A 628 -4.76 -21.08 43.96
N SER A 629 -5.95 -20.66 43.50
CA SER A 629 -7.07 -21.55 43.15
C SER A 629 -6.77 -22.48 41.98
N THR A 630 -5.80 -22.13 41.12
CA THR A 630 -5.34 -22.99 40.03
C THR A 630 -4.33 -24.01 40.54
N THR A 631 -4.68 -25.30 40.46
CA THR A 631 -3.76 -26.37 40.86
C THR A 631 -2.68 -26.58 39.79
N VAL A 632 -1.41 -26.43 40.18
CA VAL A 632 -0.24 -26.69 39.32
C VAL A 632 0.57 -27.87 39.87
N LEU A 633 1.17 -28.68 39.00
CA LEU A 633 2.04 -29.79 39.38
C LEU A 633 3.51 -29.32 39.42
N GLY A 634 4.24 -29.66 40.49
CA GLY A 634 5.68 -29.41 40.59
C GLY A 634 6.31 -30.09 41.80
N THR A 635 7.62 -30.38 41.72
CA THR A 635 8.42 -30.98 42.81
C THR A 635 9.24 -29.95 43.59
N GLY A 636 9.26 -28.68 43.15
CA GLY A 636 9.94 -27.56 43.83
C GLY A 636 9.05 -26.80 44.80
N THR A 637 9.66 -26.20 45.82
CA THR A 637 9.00 -25.29 46.77
C THR A 637 9.59 -23.88 46.61
N PRO A 638 8.84 -22.89 46.06
CA PRO A 638 7.47 -22.97 45.57
C PRO A 638 7.33 -23.70 44.21
N MET A 639 6.12 -24.18 43.91
CA MET A 639 5.80 -24.86 42.65
C MET A 639 5.94 -23.89 41.46
N LYS A 640 6.58 -24.33 40.36
CA LYS A 640 6.77 -23.50 39.16
C LYS A 640 5.42 -23.16 38.52
N ARG A 641 5.12 -21.86 38.45
CA ARG A 641 3.84 -21.28 38.00
C ARG A 641 3.95 -20.43 36.74
N THR A 642 5.17 -20.23 36.28
CA THR A 642 5.52 -19.34 35.18
C THR A 642 6.34 -20.08 34.13
N LEU A 643 6.24 -19.62 32.88
CA LEU A 643 7.20 -19.95 31.84
C LEU A 643 8.15 -18.78 31.64
N THR A 644 9.44 -19.07 31.62
CA THR A 644 10.47 -18.09 31.27
C THR A 644 10.46 -17.89 29.76
N LEU A 645 10.17 -16.68 29.30
CA LEU A 645 10.15 -16.29 27.89
C LEU A 645 11.28 -15.30 27.61
N SER A 646 11.90 -15.40 26.44
CA SER A 646 12.83 -14.39 25.93
C SER A 646 12.05 -13.30 25.20
N LYS A 647 12.56 -12.06 25.16
CA LYS A 647 12.03 -11.03 24.27
C LYS A 647 12.01 -11.53 22.81
N GLY A 648 10.92 -11.27 22.11
CA GLY A 648 10.67 -11.76 20.76
C GLY A 648 9.90 -13.07 20.74
N LEU A 649 10.03 -13.82 19.65
CA LEU A 649 9.22 -15.01 19.38
C LEU A 649 9.68 -16.23 20.20
N ASN A 650 8.75 -16.84 20.95
CA ASN A 650 8.98 -18.04 21.76
C ASN A 650 8.07 -19.18 21.30
N LYS A 651 8.61 -20.37 21.12
CA LYS A 651 7.85 -21.59 20.85
C LYS A 651 7.25 -22.15 22.15
N ILE A 652 5.94 -22.39 22.18
CA ILE A 652 5.25 -23.03 23.31
C ILE A 652 4.57 -24.30 22.83
N ILE A 653 4.87 -25.43 23.48
CA ILE A 653 4.30 -26.74 23.20
C ILE A 653 3.27 -27.08 24.26
N LEU A 654 2.06 -27.41 23.83
CA LEU A 654 0.96 -27.86 24.66
C LEU A 654 0.79 -29.37 24.54
N SER A 655 0.67 -30.05 25.68
CA SER A 655 0.51 -31.50 25.73
C SER A 655 -0.39 -31.96 26.87
N GLY A 656 -0.80 -33.23 26.84
CA GLY A 656 -1.34 -33.93 28.00
C GLY A 656 -0.24 -34.40 28.97
N VAL A 657 -0.66 -34.99 30.09
CA VAL A 657 0.21 -35.60 31.12
C VAL A 657 -0.07 -37.10 31.16
N SER A 658 0.96 -37.95 31.28
CA SER A 658 0.83 -39.41 31.42
C SER A 658 -0.13 -40.06 30.41
N ASN A 659 -0.09 -39.60 29.14
CA ASN A 659 -0.99 -40.04 28.06
C ASN A 659 -2.49 -39.76 28.28
N GLY A 660 -2.86 -38.83 29.16
CA GLY A 660 -4.22 -38.32 29.28
C GLY A 660 -4.54 -37.27 28.20
N ASP A 661 -5.80 -37.24 27.73
CA ASP A 661 -6.28 -36.14 26.87
C ASP A 661 -6.43 -34.84 27.69
N THR A 662 -6.18 -33.70 27.06
CA THR A 662 -6.45 -32.36 27.62
C THR A 662 -7.95 -32.03 27.51
N PRO A 663 -8.46 -31.03 28.26
CA PRO A 663 -9.74 -30.41 27.89
C PRO A 663 -9.63 -29.69 26.54
N PHE A 664 -10.77 -29.26 25.99
CA PHE A 664 -10.75 -28.26 24.92
C PHE A 664 -10.25 -26.94 25.49
N ILE A 665 -9.39 -26.23 24.74
CA ILE A 665 -8.75 -24.99 25.20
C ILE A 665 -9.07 -23.83 24.27
N GLY A 666 -9.31 -22.66 24.85
CA GLY A 666 -9.48 -21.40 24.12
C GLY A 666 -8.19 -20.60 24.06
N ASN A 667 -8.32 -19.32 23.72
CA ASN A 667 -7.21 -18.36 23.71
C ASN A 667 -6.46 -18.33 25.04
N LEU A 668 -5.15 -18.11 24.94
CA LEU A 668 -4.23 -18.17 26.08
C LEU A 668 -3.61 -16.81 26.30
N THR A 669 -3.52 -16.38 27.55
CA THR A 669 -2.87 -15.12 27.93
C THR A 669 -1.64 -15.40 28.76
N PHE A 670 -0.51 -14.83 28.33
CA PHE A 670 0.77 -14.87 29.02
C PHE A 670 0.98 -13.53 29.70
N THR A 671 0.96 -13.47 31.03
CA THR A 671 1.13 -12.22 31.79
C THR A 671 2.46 -12.23 32.52
N LEU A 672 3.30 -11.21 32.29
CA LEU A 672 4.59 -11.05 32.94
C LEU A 672 4.41 -10.97 34.46
N GLU A 673 5.20 -11.75 35.18
CA GLU A 673 5.32 -11.66 36.63
C GLU A 673 5.92 -10.29 36.99
N SER A 674 5.18 -9.52 37.78
CA SER A 674 5.71 -8.24 38.27
C SER A 674 6.82 -8.57 39.25
N SER A 675 7.99 -7.95 39.06
CA SER A 675 8.95 -7.81 40.16
C SER A 675 8.19 -7.11 41.28
N GLN A 676 7.84 -7.83 42.35
CA GLN A 676 7.45 -7.14 43.57
C GLN A 676 8.62 -6.23 43.91
N THR A 677 8.44 -4.91 43.78
CA THR A 677 9.19 -3.99 44.63
C THR A 677 8.84 -4.43 46.04
N ALA A 678 9.79 -5.11 46.69
CA ALA A 678 9.73 -5.37 48.11
C ALA A 678 9.46 -4.01 48.78
N GLY A 679 8.27 -3.87 49.33
CA GLY A 679 7.86 -2.67 50.04
C GLY A 679 8.79 -2.41 51.22
N GLU A 680 9.05 -1.12 51.43
CA GLU A 680 9.78 -0.52 52.55
C GLU A 680 9.41 -1.08 53.93
#